data_AF-A0A1I1DKY8-F1
#
_entry.id   AF-A0A1I1DKY8-F1
#
_cell.length_a   1.000
_cell.length_b   1.000
_cell.length_c   1.000
_cell.angle_alpha   90.00
_cell.angle_beta   90.00
_cell.angle_gamma   90.00
#
_symmetry.space_group_name_H-M   'P 1'
#
loop_
_entity.id
_entity.type
_entity.pdbx_description
1 polymer ?
#
loop_
_entity_poly.entity_id
_entity_poly.type
_entity_poly.pdbx_seq_one_letter_code
_entity_poly.pdbx_strand_id
1 'polypeptide(L)'
;MYDFILRHQLDMMLSLSSICGITAFFAAISTNISRRRKLSMLHLELSAMLILIFDRYTYIFNGDTSTLGYYMVRISHFMVFFLSMEIVHAFNLYIVDIFKNEGALPTIPKRLCFAEALIAMGEILVIVSQFTNLFYSFDKANVYHRGEFFVLSYVTPLLALVLDLSVLFHYRRHISKRVCFSLILFAMLPMVSAIVQYFWYGISLTNITSVGVAVLIYFFSFIDLNEYAAKTNREELESIKMLFEQTVKALVSAIDFKDRNTHGHSSRVADYAKKIAKVSGKSEKECDEIYYAALLHDVGKIGIPDYIINKSSELTDDEYDEIKTHTIIGKQILSSISEFPYLSVGANYHHERYDGRGYPDKLKGEDIPEIARIIAVADAYDVMTSKRQYRDPVPQELVREEIIKGSGSQFDPKYAKVMLHLMDMDSEYDMKEKAEVKGLSGRNELHPDKFRSEVSEGILVNSNTVKIHLRSRAKEDARNERCLPAIILFDSLDGRIHTDEKKKHELWYYESGEIWFDGKTICKGARKIQRTDKTGSGEAFSFKNGYFIDYEIEAVKYEDHALIRISSVYQSMEFIVALADSSRFLYISLTGEYCDIIDVAIDRQSEAIGEGYIPRIADKISYIDVPSGHVPNIQIDGYHYAITEGVPVKENMKITFHAMSLPTARLIWHCPHIILFYSDDKKVNGPNYREFALIRLDGEYWESDGAAENRMTVNFGDEFTDWDDWKEKGKAGYDCTVDFVRNGNTIVTTTKNLGVDIRNITKVKDDAQNIYVALTGDQAALTNIRYL
;
A
#
# COMPACT_ATOMS: atom_id res chain seq x y z
N MET A 1 61.07 -21.28 10.75
CA MET A 1 60.51 -19.92 10.86
C MET A 1 61.61 -18.86 10.88
N TYR A 2 62.56 -18.94 11.82
CA TYR A 2 63.76 -18.07 11.84
C TYR A 2 64.47 -18.00 10.47
N ASP A 3 64.85 -19.14 9.89
CA ASP A 3 65.55 -19.17 8.59
C ASP A 3 64.75 -18.59 7.42
N PHE A 4 63.43 -18.68 7.50
CA PHE A 4 62.55 -18.11 6.47
C PHE A 4 62.56 -16.59 6.53
N ILE A 5 62.38 -16.02 7.73
CA ILE A 5 62.41 -14.56 7.93
C ILE A 5 63.80 -14.02 7.61
N LEU A 6 64.87 -14.69 8.05
CA LEU A 6 66.24 -14.26 7.77
C LEU A 6 66.53 -14.15 6.26
N ARG A 7 66.03 -15.10 5.46
CA ARG A 7 66.21 -15.11 3.99
C ARG A 7 65.37 -14.07 3.27
N HIS A 8 64.16 -13.77 3.77
CA HIS A 8 63.18 -12.94 3.06
C HIS A 8 62.91 -11.57 3.70
N GLN A 9 63.56 -11.22 4.82
CA GLN A 9 63.28 -9.97 5.53
C GLN A 9 63.47 -8.72 4.67
N LEU A 10 64.47 -8.69 3.77
CA LEU A 10 64.71 -7.53 2.91
C LEU A 10 63.58 -7.33 1.88
N ASP A 11 62.97 -8.42 1.41
CA ASP A 11 61.82 -8.39 0.50
C ASP A 11 60.55 -8.01 1.25
N MET A 12 60.38 -8.50 2.49
CA MET A 12 59.27 -8.11 3.38
C MET A 12 59.33 -6.61 3.72
N MET A 13 60.52 -6.10 4.05
CA MET A 13 60.74 -4.67 4.34
C MET A 13 60.40 -3.79 3.13
N LEU A 14 60.83 -4.19 1.94
CA LEU A 14 60.52 -3.46 0.70
C LEU A 14 59.02 -3.48 0.38
N SER A 15 58.38 -4.63 0.54
CA SER A 15 56.95 -4.79 0.27
C SER A 15 56.11 -3.97 1.25
N LEU A 16 56.39 -4.06 2.55
CA LEU A 16 55.66 -3.32 3.59
C LEU A 16 55.89 -1.80 3.50
N SER A 17 57.13 -1.35 3.24
CA SER A 17 57.38 0.09 3.02
C SER A 17 56.63 0.63 1.80
N SER A 18 56.54 -0.16 0.73
CA SER A 18 55.74 0.21 -0.45
C SER A 18 54.25 0.31 -0.11
N ILE A 19 53.72 -0.63 0.69
CA ILE A 19 52.32 -0.59 1.17
C ILE A 19 52.08 0.66 2.02
N CYS A 20 52.99 1.01 2.94
CA CYS A 20 52.90 2.23 3.73
C CYS A 20 52.95 3.51 2.89
N GLY A 21 53.75 3.52 1.82
CA GLY A 21 53.73 4.63 0.87
C GLY A 21 52.37 4.80 0.17
N ILE A 22 51.74 3.68 -0.20
CA ILE A 22 50.40 3.66 -0.81
C ILE A 22 49.32 4.10 0.19
N THR A 23 49.33 3.58 1.42
CA THR A 23 48.36 3.96 2.46
C THR A 23 48.53 5.42 2.87
N ALA A 24 49.77 5.93 2.96
CA ALA A 24 50.04 7.35 3.19
C ALA A 24 49.47 8.22 2.05
N PHE A 25 49.65 7.81 0.79
CA PHE A 25 49.04 8.52 -0.34
C PHE A 25 47.51 8.54 -0.26
N PHE A 26 46.88 7.40 0.04
CA PHE A 26 45.42 7.34 0.22
C PHE A 26 44.93 8.19 1.41
N ALA A 27 45.66 8.19 2.53
CA ALA A 27 45.39 9.07 3.67
C ALA A 27 45.47 10.55 3.26
N ALA A 28 46.43 10.93 2.41
CA ALA A 28 46.64 12.29 1.94
C ALA A 28 45.51 12.80 1.05
N ILE A 29 44.88 11.95 0.25
CA ILE A 29 43.77 12.34 -0.65
C ILE A 29 42.39 12.21 0.01
N SER A 30 42.26 11.47 1.11
CA SER A 30 40.98 11.28 1.80
C SER A 30 40.39 12.61 2.30
N THR A 31 39.12 12.85 1.96
CA THR A 31 38.34 14.04 2.32
C THR A 31 37.48 13.85 3.57
N ASN A 32 37.19 12.59 3.94
CA ASN A 32 36.25 12.26 5.01
C ASN A 32 36.92 12.13 6.39
N ILE A 33 38.22 12.44 6.49
CA ILE A 33 39.01 12.33 7.73
C ILE A 33 39.29 13.73 8.29
N SER A 34 39.16 13.91 9.60
CA SER A 34 39.52 15.18 10.26
C SER A 34 40.97 15.56 9.98
N ARG A 35 41.26 16.87 9.86
CA ARG A 35 42.62 17.35 9.54
C ARG A 35 43.68 16.83 10.52
N ARG A 36 43.36 16.74 11.81
CA ARG A 36 44.29 16.25 12.84
C ARG A 36 44.54 14.75 12.71
N ARG A 37 43.48 13.95 12.57
CA ARG A 37 43.60 12.50 12.36
C ARG A 37 44.37 12.17 11.09
N LYS A 38 44.09 12.90 10.01
CA LYS A 38 44.80 12.77 8.74
C LYS A 38 46.30 13.01 8.91
N LEU A 39 46.68 14.07 9.63
CA LEU A 39 48.09 14.35 9.92
C LEU A 39 48.73 13.26 10.79
N SER A 40 48.05 12.75 11.82
CA SER A 40 48.58 11.66 12.66
C SER A 40 48.76 10.35 11.89
N MET A 41 47.79 9.98 11.04
CA MET A 41 47.90 8.79 10.19
C MET A 41 49.00 8.93 9.15
N LEU A 42 49.11 10.10 8.50
CA LEU A 42 50.21 10.39 7.59
C LEU A 42 51.56 10.31 8.29
N HIS A 43 51.66 10.84 9.50
CA HIS A 43 52.89 10.76 10.29
C HIS A 43 53.26 9.29 10.58
N LEU A 44 52.29 8.49 11.05
CA LEU A 44 52.50 7.09 11.36
C LEU A 44 52.96 6.28 10.12
N GLU A 45 52.25 6.41 9.00
CA GLU A 45 52.54 5.67 7.77
C GLU A 45 53.87 6.10 7.13
N LEU A 46 54.20 7.40 7.13
CA LEU A 46 55.49 7.87 6.61
C LEU A 46 56.66 7.45 7.50
N SER A 47 56.52 7.52 8.82
CA SER A 47 57.54 7.03 9.76
C SER A 47 57.73 5.51 9.66
N ALA A 48 56.63 4.76 9.49
CA ALA A 48 56.64 3.31 9.22
C ALA A 48 57.28 2.96 7.87
N MET A 49 57.01 3.73 6.82
CA MET A 49 57.70 3.56 5.53
C MET A 49 59.21 3.78 5.66
N LEU A 50 59.60 4.91 6.27
CA LEU A 50 61.00 5.29 6.38
C LEU A 50 61.79 4.34 7.28
N ILE A 51 61.21 3.83 8.38
CA ILE A 51 61.93 2.93 9.29
C ILE A 51 62.38 1.68 8.54
N LEU A 52 61.50 1.04 7.74
CA LEU A 52 61.87 -0.17 7.01
C LEU A 52 62.85 0.09 5.88
N ILE A 53 62.81 1.27 5.25
CA ILE A 53 63.78 1.66 4.22
C ILE A 53 65.18 1.78 4.84
N PHE A 54 65.30 2.53 5.94
CA PHE A 54 66.59 2.71 6.62
C PHE A 54 67.06 1.42 7.28
N ASP A 55 66.16 0.64 7.88
CA ASP A 55 66.46 -0.65 8.46
C ASP A 55 66.99 -1.62 7.40
N ARG A 56 66.33 -1.71 6.25
CA ARG A 56 66.82 -2.49 5.09
C ARG A 56 68.23 -2.06 4.67
N TYR A 57 68.53 -0.76 4.69
CA TYR A 57 69.87 -0.26 4.38
C TYR A 57 70.92 -0.64 5.43
N THR A 58 70.54 -0.82 6.71
CA THR A 58 71.50 -1.32 7.72
C THR A 58 72.05 -2.69 7.34
N TYR A 59 71.21 -3.56 6.78
CA TYR A 59 71.61 -4.91 6.34
C TYR A 59 72.37 -4.90 5.01
N ILE A 60 71.99 -4.05 4.07
CA ILE A 60 72.62 -4.00 2.73
C ILE A 60 74.05 -3.44 2.79
N PHE A 61 74.27 -2.40 3.59
CA PHE A 61 75.58 -1.73 3.69
C PHE A 61 76.44 -2.25 4.85
N ASN A 62 75.98 -3.25 5.61
CA ASN A 62 76.75 -3.84 6.70
C ASN A 62 78.05 -4.44 6.16
N GLY A 63 79.20 -3.99 6.69
CA GLY A 63 80.52 -4.46 6.23
C GLY A 63 81.03 -3.79 4.93
N ASP A 64 80.27 -2.87 4.33
CA ASP A 64 80.75 -2.11 3.16
C ASP A 64 81.71 -0.99 3.61
N THR A 65 82.95 -1.05 3.14
CA THR A 65 84.02 -0.08 3.46
C THR A 65 84.08 1.10 2.48
N SER A 66 83.20 1.15 1.49
CA SER A 66 83.07 2.28 0.58
C SER A 66 82.69 3.58 1.31
N THR A 67 82.98 4.73 0.71
CA THR A 67 82.54 6.04 1.25
C THR A 67 81.03 6.10 1.41
N LEU A 68 80.27 5.48 0.50
CA LEU A 68 78.83 5.38 0.58
C LEU A 68 78.40 4.51 1.76
N GLY A 69 79.00 3.32 1.93
CA GLY A 69 78.75 2.41 3.05
C GLY A 69 79.02 3.06 4.40
N TYR A 70 80.10 3.84 4.52
CA TYR A 70 80.43 4.59 5.73
C TYR A 70 79.30 5.52 6.20
N TYR A 71 78.73 6.31 5.28
CA TYR A 71 77.64 7.24 5.62
C TYR A 71 76.31 6.51 5.80
N MET A 72 75.98 5.57 4.92
CA MET A 72 74.70 4.87 4.94
C MET A 72 74.52 4.06 6.23
N VAL A 73 75.54 3.32 6.69
CA VAL A 73 75.45 2.56 7.94
C VAL A 73 75.15 3.46 9.13
N ARG A 74 75.79 4.63 9.24
CA ARG A 74 75.59 5.56 10.38
C ARG A 74 74.23 6.24 10.33
N ILE A 75 73.85 6.75 9.16
CA ILE A 75 72.55 7.41 8.95
C ILE A 75 71.42 6.40 9.20
N SER A 76 71.50 5.21 8.61
CA SER A 76 70.45 4.21 8.74
C SER A 76 70.24 3.74 10.17
N HIS A 77 71.30 3.46 10.92
CA HIS A 77 71.14 3.06 12.33
C HIS A 77 70.54 4.20 13.17
N PHE A 78 71.00 5.44 12.99
CA PHE A 78 70.39 6.60 13.66
C PHE A 78 68.89 6.71 13.34
N MET A 79 68.55 6.66 12.05
CA MET A 79 67.17 6.75 11.58
C MET A 79 66.32 5.59 12.12
N VAL A 80 66.84 4.37 12.25
CA VAL A 80 66.09 3.25 12.83
C VAL A 80 65.71 3.52 14.30
N PHE A 81 66.66 3.94 15.14
CA PHE A 81 66.35 4.25 16.55
C PHE A 81 65.43 5.46 16.66
N PHE A 82 65.69 6.51 15.88
CA PHE A 82 64.89 7.73 15.90
C PHE A 82 63.45 7.46 15.42
N LEU A 83 63.29 6.81 14.26
CA LEU A 83 61.96 6.52 13.71
C LEU A 83 61.19 5.48 14.53
N SER A 84 61.88 4.61 15.30
CA SER A 84 61.21 3.71 16.24
C SER A 84 60.48 4.48 17.35
N MET A 85 61.02 5.63 17.78
CA MET A 85 60.36 6.54 18.71
C MET A 85 59.22 7.30 18.02
N GLU A 86 59.48 7.82 16.81
CA GLU A 86 58.47 8.56 16.03
C GLU A 86 57.22 7.73 15.71
N ILE A 87 57.36 6.42 15.47
CA ILE A 87 56.22 5.53 15.27
C ILE A 87 55.36 5.44 16.53
N VAL A 88 55.98 5.35 17.72
CA VAL A 88 55.25 5.32 19.00
C VAL A 88 54.64 6.70 19.30
N HIS A 89 55.34 7.79 18.97
CA HIS A 89 54.81 9.14 19.08
C HIS A 89 53.58 9.35 18.19
N ALA A 90 53.67 8.99 16.90
CA ALA A 90 52.56 9.09 15.96
C ALA A 90 51.36 8.23 16.40
N PHE A 91 51.62 7.05 16.96
CA PHE A 91 50.58 6.21 17.57
C PHE A 91 49.93 6.84 18.80
N ASN A 92 50.71 7.43 19.70
CA ASN A 92 50.19 8.16 20.88
C ASN A 92 49.32 9.34 20.45
N LEU A 93 49.77 10.14 19.47
CA LEU A 93 48.97 11.22 18.87
C LEU A 93 47.65 10.70 18.28
N TYR A 94 47.68 9.55 17.60
CA TYR A 94 46.50 8.91 17.03
C TYR A 94 45.51 8.48 18.11
N ILE A 95 45.99 7.87 19.20
CA ILE A 95 45.17 7.50 20.38
C ILE A 95 44.52 8.74 21.00
N VAL A 96 45.29 9.82 21.18
CA VAL A 96 44.80 11.08 21.74
C VAL A 96 43.67 11.66 20.88
N ASP A 97 43.81 11.64 19.55
CA ASP A 97 42.77 12.11 18.63
C ASP A 97 41.49 11.27 18.73
N ILE A 98 41.62 9.94 18.71
CA ILE A 98 40.48 9.02 18.86
C ILE A 98 39.73 9.28 20.16
N PHE A 99 40.41 9.36 21.30
CA PHE A 99 39.72 9.55 22.58
C PHE A 99 39.09 10.92 22.75
N LYS A 100 39.64 11.96 22.09
CA LYS A 100 39.03 13.29 22.08
C LYS A 100 37.79 13.36 21.19
N ASN A 101 37.86 12.81 19.98
CA ASN A 101 36.83 13.02 18.96
C ASN A 101 35.76 11.91 18.95
N GLU A 102 36.16 10.64 19.11
CA GLU A 102 35.22 9.50 19.17
C GLU A 102 34.88 9.10 20.60
N GLY A 103 35.90 9.06 21.48
CA GLY A 103 35.71 8.64 22.87
C GLY A 103 35.05 9.67 23.78
N ALA A 104 34.89 10.90 23.28
CA ALA A 104 34.32 12.07 23.97
C ALA A 104 34.86 12.28 25.40
N LEU A 105 36.15 11.96 25.63
CA LEU A 105 36.73 12.12 26.96
C LEU A 105 36.92 13.62 27.28
N PRO A 106 36.52 14.08 28.49
CA PRO A 106 36.60 15.49 28.85
C PRO A 106 38.05 15.99 29.02
N THR A 107 38.99 15.10 29.35
CA THR A 107 40.41 15.42 29.48
C THR A 107 41.27 14.27 28.98
N ILE A 108 42.48 14.58 28.48
CA ILE A 108 43.44 13.57 28.02
C ILE A 108 44.00 12.82 29.24
N PRO A 109 44.04 11.48 29.23
CA PRO A 109 44.65 10.72 30.32
C PRO A 109 46.12 11.10 30.54
N LYS A 110 46.49 11.42 31.80
CA LYS A 110 47.87 11.79 32.18
C LYS A 110 48.93 10.76 31.76
N ARG A 111 48.54 9.49 31.63
CA ARG A 111 49.41 8.37 31.18
C ARG A 111 49.91 8.57 29.74
N LEU A 112 49.09 9.11 28.84
CA LEU A 112 49.50 9.42 27.45
C LEU A 112 50.49 10.59 27.42
N CYS A 113 50.29 11.61 28.28
CA CYS A 113 51.24 12.71 28.43
C CYS A 113 52.59 12.24 29.00
N PHE A 114 52.58 11.25 29.89
CA PHE A 114 53.81 10.67 30.44
C PHE A 114 54.53 9.80 29.41
N ALA A 115 53.78 9.02 28.61
CA ALA A 115 54.34 8.27 27.47
C ALA A 115 55.04 9.23 26.50
N GLU A 116 54.40 10.35 26.16
CA GLU A 116 54.98 11.39 25.31
C GLU A 116 56.29 11.96 25.85
N ALA A 117 56.35 12.27 27.16
CA ALA A 117 57.57 12.75 27.79
C ALA A 117 58.71 11.70 27.75
N LEU A 118 58.39 10.42 27.90
CA LEU A 118 59.35 9.33 27.77
C LEU A 118 59.88 9.20 26.34
N ILE A 119 59.02 9.35 25.34
CA ILE A 119 59.40 9.27 23.92
C ILE A 119 60.36 10.42 23.58
N ALA A 120 60.01 11.66 23.95
CA ALA A 120 60.87 12.83 23.73
C ALA A 120 62.23 12.70 24.44
N MET A 121 62.27 12.16 25.66
CA MET A 121 63.52 11.86 26.35
C MET A 121 64.34 10.80 25.61
N GLY A 122 63.69 9.77 25.07
CA GLY A 122 64.31 8.72 24.26
C GLY A 122 64.97 9.28 23.00
N GLU A 123 64.27 10.16 22.27
CA GLU A 123 64.80 10.83 21.06
C GLU A 123 66.06 11.66 21.37
N ILE A 124 66.03 12.44 22.46
CA ILE A 124 67.20 13.21 22.91
C ILE A 124 68.38 12.28 23.19
N LEU A 125 68.15 11.14 23.85
CA LEU A 125 69.20 10.16 24.12
C LEU A 125 69.76 9.52 22.85
N VAL A 126 68.92 9.26 21.84
CA VAL A 126 69.36 8.76 20.52
C VAL A 126 70.27 9.77 19.81
N ILE A 127 69.93 11.07 19.90
CA ILE A 127 70.77 12.16 19.36
C ILE A 127 72.09 12.24 20.12
N VAL A 128 72.06 12.23 21.45
CA VAL A 128 73.29 12.24 22.29
C VAL A 128 74.17 11.02 22.01
N SER A 129 73.56 9.87 21.74
CA SER A 129 74.30 8.65 21.39
C SER A 129 75.17 8.80 20.14
N GLN A 130 74.85 9.70 19.21
CA GLN A 130 75.68 9.92 18.00
C GLN A 130 77.08 10.45 18.34
N PHE A 131 77.21 11.14 19.46
CA PHE A 131 78.46 11.80 19.87
C PHE A 131 79.17 11.05 20.99
N THR A 132 78.49 10.13 21.68
CA THR A 132 78.96 9.53 22.93
C THR A 132 79.12 8.02 22.87
N ASN A 133 78.72 7.37 21.75
CA ASN A 133 78.68 5.91 21.61
C ASN A 133 77.82 5.20 22.68
N LEU A 134 76.84 5.92 23.26
CA LEU A 134 76.03 5.45 24.38
C LEU A 134 75.25 4.17 24.05
N PHE A 135 74.57 4.14 22.90
CA PHE A 135 73.76 3.00 22.45
C PHE A 135 74.49 2.09 21.47
N TYR A 136 75.35 2.63 20.61
CA TYR A 136 76.07 1.84 19.62
C TYR A 136 77.35 2.52 19.15
N SER A 137 78.23 1.73 18.54
CA SER A 137 79.46 2.17 17.87
C SER A 137 79.70 1.35 16.60
N PHE A 138 80.61 1.81 15.75
CA PHE A 138 81.01 1.10 14.53
C PHE A 138 82.52 0.91 14.50
N ASP A 139 82.97 -0.27 14.08
CA ASP A 139 84.39 -0.53 13.88
C ASP A 139 84.90 -0.05 12.52
N LYS A 140 86.19 -0.28 12.25
CA LYS A 140 86.86 0.11 11.00
C LYS A 140 86.32 -0.61 9.76
N ALA A 141 85.62 -1.74 9.94
CA ALA A 141 84.96 -2.48 8.88
C ALA A 141 83.47 -2.08 8.73
N ASN A 142 83.04 -0.99 9.39
CA ASN A 142 81.65 -0.55 9.46
C ASN A 142 80.69 -1.63 10.01
N VAL A 143 81.17 -2.51 10.89
CA VAL A 143 80.32 -3.47 11.59
C VAL A 143 79.77 -2.82 12.85
N TYR A 144 78.49 -3.04 13.09
CA TYR A 144 77.73 -2.53 14.23
C TYR A 144 78.11 -3.25 15.54
N HIS A 145 78.37 -2.47 16.59
CA HIS A 145 78.62 -2.95 17.94
C HIS A 145 77.69 -2.25 18.94
N ARG A 146 77.13 -3.03 19.89
CA ARG A 146 76.23 -2.50 20.93
C ARG A 146 77.03 -1.75 22.00
N GLY A 147 76.57 -0.55 22.37
CA GLY A 147 77.12 0.22 23.49
C GLY A 147 76.62 -0.30 24.84
N GLU A 148 77.24 0.17 25.93
CA GLU A 148 76.93 -0.28 27.30
C GLU A 148 75.47 -0.01 27.71
N PHE A 149 74.86 1.06 27.18
CA PHE A 149 73.49 1.46 27.51
C PHE A 149 72.47 1.16 26.41
N PHE A 150 72.83 0.32 25.42
CA PHE A 150 71.97 -0.07 24.31
C PHE A 150 70.55 -0.50 24.72
N VAL A 151 70.42 -1.21 25.85
CA VAL A 151 69.13 -1.70 26.36
C VAL A 151 68.12 -0.57 26.60
N LEU A 152 68.57 0.62 27.00
CA LEU A 152 67.68 1.77 27.23
C LEU A 152 66.94 2.18 25.94
N SER A 153 67.58 2.05 24.78
CA SER A 153 66.95 2.36 23.49
C SER A 153 65.79 1.43 23.13
N TYR A 154 65.77 0.20 23.65
CA TYR A 154 64.69 -0.78 23.45
C TYR A 154 63.62 -0.68 24.54
N VAL A 155 64.02 -0.39 25.78
CA VAL A 155 63.10 -0.33 26.93
C VAL A 155 62.22 0.93 26.90
N THR A 156 62.78 2.08 26.52
CA THR A 156 62.01 3.35 26.49
C THR A 156 60.76 3.31 25.59
N PRO A 157 60.82 2.92 24.30
CA PRO A 157 59.62 2.85 23.46
C PRO A 157 58.64 1.77 23.95
N LEU A 158 59.17 0.70 24.54
CA LEU A 158 58.34 -0.36 25.11
C LEU A 158 57.54 0.11 26.34
N LEU A 159 58.17 0.88 27.23
CA LEU A 159 57.49 1.49 28.38
C LEU A 159 56.39 2.45 27.94
N ALA A 160 56.63 3.23 26.88
CA ALA A 160 55.59 4.08 26.28
C ALA A 160 54.40 3.25 25.77
N LEU A 161 54.65 2.16 25.02
CA LEU A 161 53.59 1.26 24.55
C LEU A 161 52.82 0.58 25.70
N VAL A 162 53.47 0.25 26.82
CA VAL A 162 52.80 -0.29 28.02
C VAL A 162 51.85 0.75 28.63
N LEU A 163 52.26 2.02 28.68
CA LEU A 163 51.42 3.11 29.16
C LEU A 163 50.21 3.30 28.24
N ASP A 164 50.42 3.33 26.92
CA ASP A 164 49.35 3.42 25.92
C ASP A 164 48.37 2.24 26.03
N LEU A 165 48.89 1.01 26.13
CA LEU A 165 48.10 -0.20 26.31
C LEU A 165 47.25 -0.13 27.59
N SER A 166 47.80 0.39 28.69
CA SER A 166 47.06 0.55 29.95
C SER A 166 45.90 1.54 29.83
N VAL A 167 46.02 2.55 28.96
CA VAL A 167 44.96 3.52 28.65
C VAL A 167 43.91 2.87 27.76
N LEU A 168 44.33 2.16 26.70
CA LEU A 168 43.44 1.44 25.80
C LEU A 168 42.56 0.43 26.55
N PHE A 169 43.12 -0.37 27.47
CA PHE A 169 42.32 -1.30 28.27
C PHE A 169 41.33 -0.61 29.20
N HIS A 170 41.74 0.50 29.83
CA HIS A 170 40.90 1.24 30.76
C HIS A 170 39.71 1.90 30.05
N TYR A 171 39.94 2.46 28.86
CA TYR A 171 38.92 3.19 28.10
C TYR A 171 38.35 2.41 26.90
N ARG A 172 38.59 1.09 26.81
CA ARG A 172 38.16 0.24 25.67
C ARG A 172 36.67 0.30 25.31
N ARG A 173 35.81 0.72 26.25
CA ARG A 173 34.36 0.84 26.03
C ARG A 173 33.94 2.16 25.35
N HIS A 174 34.85 3.14 25.29
CA HIS A 174 34.58 4.45 24.72
C HIS A 174 34.84 4.52 23.21
N ILE A 175 35.43 3.49 22.60
CA ILE A 175 35.82 3.50 21.18
C ILE A 175 35.32 2.22 20.49
N SER A 176 35.28 2.22 19.15
CA SER A 176 34.76 1.07 18.39
C SER A 176 35.57 -0.20 18.66
N LYS A 177 34.90 -1.36 18.70
CA LYS A 177 35.57 -2.64 19.04
C LYS A 177 36.68 -2.99 18.05
N ARG A 178 36.50 -2.65 16.77
CA ARG A 178 37.47 -2.91 15.69
C ARG A 178 38.70 -2.01 15.82
N VAL A 179 38.48 -0.71 16.04
CA VAL A 179 39.56 0.26 16.28
C VAL A 179 40.32 -0.12 17.55
N CYS A 180 39.63 -0.38 18.66
CA CYS A 180 40.26 -0.82 19.92
C CYS A 180 41.10 -2.09 19.73
N PHE A 181 40.60 -3.08 18.98
CA PHE A 181 41.33 -4.31 18.69
C PHE A 181 42.64 -4.01 17.92
N SER A 182 42.57 -3.16 16.88
CA SER A 182 43.76 -2.78 16.10
C SER A 182 44.80 -2.02 16.93
N LEU A 183 44.37 -1.11 17.81
CA LEU A 183 45.26 -0.36 18.70
C LEU A 183 45.91 -1.26 19.75
N ILE A 184 45.16 -2.18 20.35
CA ILE A 184 45.72 -3.17 21.29
C ILE A 184 46.74 -4.06 20.58
N LEU A 185 46.43 -4.49 19.35
CA LEU A 185 47.36 -5.29 18.54
C LEU A 185 48.67 -4.54 18.28
N PHE A 186 48.57 -3.24 17.99
CA PHE A 186 49.74 -2.39 17.73
C PHE A 186 50.61 -2.20 18.97
N ALA A 187 50.01 -2.06 20.15
CA ALA A 187 50.80 -1.97 21.37
C ALA A 187 51.40 -3.32 21.81
N MET A 188 50.73 -4.44 21.51
CA MET A 188 51.13 -5.78 21.96
C MET A 188 52.12 -6.51 21.04
N LEU A 189 51.89 -6.52 19.73
CA LEU A 189 52.70 -7.34 18.82
C LEU A 189 54.16 -6.89 18.71
N PRO A 190 54.50 -5.59 18.66
CA PRO A 190 55.89 -5.12 18.72
C PRO A 190 56.58 -5.50 20.03
N MET A 191 55.86 -5.50 21.17
CA MET A 191 56.40 -5.94 22.45
C MET A 191 56.78 -7.42 22.42
N VAL A 192 55.88 -8.28 21.93
CA VAL A 192 56.17 -9.72 21.77
C VAL A 192 57.31 -9.93 20.77
N SER A 193 57.31 -9.19 19.66
CA SER A 193 58.37 -9.25 18.65
C SER A 193 59.73 -8.85 19.20
N ALA A 194 59.79 -7.84 20.08
CA ALA A 194 61.02 -7.40 20.74
C ALA A 194 61.60 -8.48 21.66
N ILE A 195 60.74 -9.20 22.39
CA ILE A 195 61.14 -10.34 23.22
C ILE A 195 61.72 -11.46 22.35
N VAL A 196 61.08 -11.79 21.23
CA VAL A 196 61.56 -12.83 20.30
C VAL A 196 62.87 -12.39 19.62
N GLN A 197 62.95 -11.14 19.15
CA GLN A 197 64.12 -10.56 18.49
C GLN A 197 65.36 -10.57 19.41
N TYR A 198 65.17 -10.46 20.73
CA TYR A 198 66.28 -10.61 21.68
C TYR A 198 67.03 -11.93 21.52
N PHE A 199 66.30 -13.03 21.25
CA PHE A 199 66.87 -14.37 21.03
C PHE A 199 67.25 -14.63 19.57
N TRP A 200 66.65 -13.90 18.62
CA TRP A 200 66.84 -14.07 17.17
C TRP A 200 67.70 -12.95 16.60
N TYR A 201 69.01 -13.01 16.87
CA TYR A 201 69.96 -12.00 16.43
C TYR A 201 70.06 -11.93 14.89
N GLY A 202 70.09 -10.71 14.34
CA GLY A 202 70.24 -10.49 12.89
C GLY A 202 68.93 -10.40 12.10
N ILE A 203 67.77 -10.41 12.77
CA ILE A 203 66.46 -10.19 12.15
C ILE A 203 65.81 -8.95 12.74
N SER A 204 65.20 -8.11 11.90
CA SER A 204 64.42 -6.96 12.36
C SER A 204 62.92 -7.28 12.49
N LEU A 205 62.62 -8.19 13.41
CA LEU A 205 61.26 -8.67 13.63
C LEU A 205 60.35 -7.58 14.21
N THR A 206 60.86 -6.76 15.13
CA THR A 206 60.11 -5.68 15.77
C THR A 206 59.67 -4.63 14.77
N ASN A 207 60.56 -4.15 13.89
CA ASN A 207 60.19 -3.12 12.93
C ASN A 207 59.21 -3.64 11.87
N ILE A 208 59.46 -4.86 11.34
CA ILE A 208 58.54 -5.50 10.38
C ILE A 208 57.14 -5.65 11.00
N THR A 209 57.05 -6.09 12.26
CA THR A 209 55.77 -6.22 12.96
C THR A 209 55.12 -4.86 13.23
N SER A 210 55.86 -3.86 13.73
CA SER A 210 55.33 -2.51 13.99
C SER A 210 54.70 -1.90 12.76
N VAL A 211 55.37 -2.02 11.60
CA VAL A 211 54.84 -1.51 10.34
C VAL A 211 53.66 -2.35 9.84
N GLY A 212 53.73 -3.67 9.95
CA GLY A 212 52.61 -4.54 9.60
C GLY A 212 51.33 -4.17 10.37
N VAL A 213 51.45 -3.80 11.65
CA VAL A 213 50.29 -3.39 12.45
C VAL A 213 49.89 -1.93 12.21
N ALA A 214 50.81 -1.02 11.85
CA ALA A 214 50.46 0.33 11.40
C ALA A 214 49.48 0.29 10.21
N VAL A 215 49.81 -0.54 9.21
CA VAL A 215 48.94 -0.79 8.05
C VAL A 215 47.58 -1.36 8.48
N LEU A 216 47.54 -2.26 9.46
CA LEU A 216 46.27 -2.78 9.99
C LEU A 216 45.42 -1.68 10.65
N ILE A 217 46.04 -0.77 11.42
CA ILE A 217 45.33 0.38 12.00
C ILE A 217 44.68 1.20 10.88
N TYR A 218 45.40 1.51 9.79
CA TYR A 218 44.85 2.23 8.65
C TYR A 218 43.61 1.54 8.08
N PHE A 219 43.69 0.24 7.80
CA PHE A 219 42.57 -0.52 7.24
C PHE A 219 41.34 -0.55 8.16
N PHE A 220 41.52 -0.86 9.45
CA PHE A 220 40.41 -0.90 10.40
C PHE A 220 39.75 0.47 10.57
N SER A 221 40.55 1.54 10.57
CA SER A 221 40.07 2.91 10.72
C SER A 221 39.33 3.40 9.47
N PHE A 222 39.77 2.99 8.28
CA PHE A 222 39.09 3.30 7.03
C PHE A 222 37.72 2.61 6.90
N ILE A 223 37.62 1.34 7.31
CA ILE A 223 36.35 0.59 7.31
C ILE A 223 35.34 1.24 8.26
N ASP A 224 35.76 1.58 9.48
CA ASP A 224 34.91 2.22 10.49
C ASP A 224 34.36 3.56 9.99
N LEU A 225 35.22 4.37 9.33
CA LEU A 225 34.83 5.63 8.74
C LEU A 225 33.80 5.49 7.60
N ASN A 226 33.97 4.49 6.74
CA ASN A 226 33.02 4.24 5.65
C ASN A 226 31.67 3.74 6.17
N GLU A 227 31.65 2.90 7.21
CA GLU A 227 30.41 2.48 7.86
C GLU A 227 29.70 3.67 8.51
N TYR A 228 30.44 4.56 9.18
CA TYR A 228 29.89 5.78 9.75
C TYR A 228 29.29 6.69 8.67
N ALA A 229 30.02 6.96 7.58
CA ALA A 229 29.52 7.76 6.47
C ALA A 229 28.28 7.16 5.80
N ALA A 230 28.26 5.83 5.60
CA ALA A 230 27.09 5.14 5.05
C ALA A 230 25.88 5.23 5.98
N LYS A 231 26.10 5.17 7.30
CA LYS A 231 25.04 5.34 8.30
C LYS A 231 24.49 6.77 8.28
N THR A 232 25.35 7.79 8.34
CA THR A 232 24.94 9.20 8.29
C THR A 232 24.17 9.51 7.01
N ASN A 233 24.63 9.04 5.85
CA ASN A 233 23.91 9.25 4.58
C ASN A 233 22.52 8.59 4.58
N ARG A 234 22.36 7.43 5.23
CA ARG A 234 21.05 6.77 5.37
C ARG A 234 20.13 7.56 6.30
N GLU A 235 20.64 8.00 7.45
CA GLU A 235 19.89 8.83 8.40
C GLU A 235 19.47 10.16 7.78
N GLU A 236 20.34 10.80 7.00
CA GLU A 236 20.03 12.01 6.23
C GLU A 236 18.95 11.75 5.18
N LEU A 237 19.04 10.65 4.42
CA LEU A 237 18.04 10.30 3.42
C LEU A 237 16.67 10.01 4.03
N GLU A 238 16.63 9.28 5.15
CA GLU A 238 15.40 9.02 5.92
C GLU A 238 14.83 10.32 6.47
N SER A 239 15.66 11.21 7.01
CA SER A 239 15.24 12.52 7.51
C SER A 239 14.65 13.39 6.40
N ILE A 240 15.26 13.42 5.22
CA ILE A 240 14.75 14.14 4.05
C ILE A 240 13.39 13.57 3.61
N LYS A 241 13.25 12.24 3.57
CA LYS A 241 11.97 11.60 3.22
C LYS A 241 10.87 11.95 4.23
N MET A 242 11.17 11.88 5.52
CA MET A 242 10.23 12.26 6.58
C MET A 242 9.82 13.73 6.48
N LEU A 243 10.78 14.63 6.24
CA LEU A 243 10.52 16.06 6.08
C LEU A 243 9.63 16.32 4.86
N PHE A 244 9.88 15.63 3.74
CA PHE A 244 9.03 15.71 2.56
C PHE A 244 7.59 15.27 2.87
N GLU A 245 7.41 14.09 3.46
CA GLU A 245 6.08 13.59 3.85
C GLU A 245 5.34 14.54 4.79
N GLN A 246 6.03 15.11 5.79
CA GLN A 246 5.45 16.10 6.71
C GLN A 246 5.06 17.39 5.99
N THR A 247 5.89 17.87 5.07
CA THR A 247 5.61 19.07 4.28
C THR A 247 4.41 18.87 3.36
N VAL A 248 4.34 17.74 2.66
CA VAL A 248 3.20 17.38 1.81
C VAL A 248 1.92 17.31 2.63
N LYS A 249 1.92 16.63 3.78
CA LYS A 249 0.76 16.55 4.68
C LYS A 249 0.32 17.92 5.21
N ALA A 250 1.27 18.81 5.51
CA ALA A 250 0.97 20.17 5.93
C ALA A 250 0.31 20.98 4.80
N LEU A 251 0.77 20.84 3.56
CA LEU A 251 0.14 21.46 2.38
C LEU A 251 -1.28 20.93 2.16
N VAL A 252 -1.49 19.61 2.23
CA VAL A 252 -2.82 19.00 2.16
C VAL A 252 -3.75 19.54 3.23
N SER A 253 -3.26 19.62 4.47
CA SER A 253 -4.03 20.18 5.59
C SER A 253 -4.41 21.65 5.37
N ALA A 254 -3.54 22.43 4.72
CA ALA A 254 -3.82 23.82 4.38
C ALA A 254 -4.89 23.94 3.28
N ILE A 255 -4.88 23.05 2.28
CA ILE A 255 -5.94 22.96 1.26
C ILE A 255 -7.27 22.61 1.91
N ASP A 256 -7.30 21.56 2.76
CA ASP A 256 -8.50 21.12 3.47
C ASP A 256 -9.08 22.21 4.39
N PHE A 257 -8.24 23.08 4.95
CA PHE A 257 -8.73 24.22 5.75
C PHE A 257 -9.40 25.29 4.87
N LYS A 258 -8.92 25.47 3.64
CA LYS A 258 -9.45 26.45 2.68
C LYS A 258 -10.75 25.94 2.03
N ASP A 259 -10.77 24.69 1.61
CA ASP A 259 -11.93 24.00 1.04
C ASP A 259 -12.62 23.16 2.12
N ARG A 260 -13.57 23.79 2.83
CA ARG A 260 -14.29 23.13 3.94
C ARG A 260 -15.17 21.96 3.47
N ASN A 261 -15.35 21.78 2.16
CA ASN A 261 -16.21 20.77 1.59
C ASN A 261 -15.49 19.44 1.32
N THR A 262 -14.15 19.41 1.37
CA THR A 262 -13.34 18.27 0.91
C THR A 262 -12.38 17.72 1.96
N HIS A 263 -12.72 17.80 3.25
CA HIS A 263 -11.81 17.32 4.31
C HIS A 263 -11.41 15.85 4.12
N GLY A 264 -10.10 15.57 4.09
CA GLY A 264 -9.56 14.21 3.90
C GLY A 264 -9.71 13.64 2.47
N HIS A 265 -10.30 14.39 1.54
CA HIS A 265 -10.52 13.99 0.13
C HIS A 265 -9.22 13.58 -0.55
N SER A 266 -8.22 14.48 -0.54
CA SER A 266 -6.94 14.25 -1.22
C SER A 266 -6.22 13.00 -0.72
N SER A 267 -6.37 12.67 0.57
CA SER A 267 -5.80 11.45 1.14
C SER A 267 -6.49 10.19 0.61
N ARG A 268 -7.84 10.19 0.55
CA ARG A 268 -8.61 9.06 0.02
C ARG A 268 -8.37 8.85 -1.47
N VAL A 269 -8.35 9.93 -2.26
CA VAL A 269 -8.00 9.89 -3.69
C VAL A 269 -6.61 9.30 -3.88
N ALA A 270 -5.62 9.71 -3.08
CA ALA A 270 -4.27 9.14 -3.14
C ALA A 270 -4.24 7.64 -2.83
N ASP A 271 -4.99 7.19 -1.82
CA ASP A 271 -5.10 5.78 -1.48
C ASP A 271 -5.76 4.96 -2.61
N TYR A 272 -6.85 5.45 -3.21
CA TYR A 272 -7.50 4.79 -4.34
C TYR A 272 -6.59 4.76 -5.57
N ALA A 273 -5.92 5.87 -5.90
CA ALA A 273 -4.99 5.95 -7.01
C ALA A 273 -3.82 4.96 -6.84
N LYS A 274 -3.27 4.84 -5.62
CA LYS A 274 -2.23 3.85 -5.30
C LYS A 274 -2.73 2.41 -5.46
N LYS A 275 -3.96 2.10 -5.03
CA LYS A 275 -4.58 0.78 -5.23
C LYS A 275 -4.76 0.46 -6.72
N ILE A 276 -5.30 1.40 -7.51
CA ILE A 276 -5.47 1.25 -8.96
C ILE A 276 -4.11 0.99 -9.63
N ALA A 277 -3.08 1.77 -9.28
CA ALA A 277 -1.73 1.60 -9.81
C ALA A 277 -1.15 0.20 -9.50
N LYS A 278 -1.28 -0.24 -8.25
CA LYS A 278 -0.79 -1.54 -7.80
C LYS A 278 -1.44 -2.70 -8.54
N VAL A 279 -2.78 -2.69 -8.66
CA VAL A 279 -3.53 -3.72 -9.41
C VAL A 279 -3.21 -3.67 -10.90
N SER A 280 -2.88 -2.48 -11.43
CA SER A 280 -2.43 -2.31 -12.82
C SER A 280 -0.99 -2.83 -13.08
N GLY A 281 -0.32 -3.43 -12.10
CA GLY A 281 1.02 -4.01 -12.24
C GLY A 281 2.18 -3.01 -12.15
N LYS A 282 1.96 -1.84 -11.54
CA LYS A 282 3.01 -0.82 -11.34
C LYS A 282 4.00 -1.23 -10.26
N SER A 283 5.24 -0.77 -10.39
CA SER A 283 6.25 -0.93 -9.35
C SER A 283 5.92 -0.11 -8.09
N GLU A 284 6.47 -0.47 -6.94
CA GLU A 284 6.23 0.27 -5.67
C GLU A 284 6.62 1.75 -5.81
N LYS A 285 7.71 2.04 -6.56
CA LYS A 285 8.15 3.41 -6.83
C LYS A 285 7.09 4.19 -7.63
N GLU A 286 6.58 3.63 -8.73
CA GLU A 286 5.52 4.27 -9.53
C GLU A 286 4.22 4.45 -8.72
N CYS A 287 3.91 3.49 -7.83
CA CYS A 287 2.76 3.60 -6.94
C CYS A 287 2.90 4.77 -5.97
N ASP A 288 4.09 5.00 -5.42
CA ASP A 288 4.39 6.16 -4.56
C ASP A 288 4.33 7.47 -5.36
N GLU A 289 4.85 7.50 -6.59
CA GLU A 289 4.77 8.69 -7.46
C GLU A 289 3.31 9.08 -7.75
N ILE A 290 2.47 8.09 -8.08
CA ILE A 290 1.03 8.28 -8.29
C ILE A 290 0.33 8.72 -6.99
N TYR A 291 0.70 8.12 -5.85
CA TYR A 291 0.15 8.51 -4.54
C TYR A 291 0.42 9.99 -4.23
N TYR A 292 1.67 10.46 -4.35
CA TYR A 292 1.99 11.86 -4.05
C TYR A 292 1.42 12.84 -5.09
N ALA A 293 1.34 12.46 -6.37
CA ALA A 293 0.68 13.26 -7.38
C ALA A 293 -0.82 13.41 -7.10
N ALA A 294 -1.48 12.31 -6.74
CA ALA A 294 -2.88 12.28 -6.34
C ALA A 294 -3.11 13.09 -5.06
N LEU A 295 -2.22 12.99 -4.08
CA LEU A 295 -2.34 13.71 -2.81
C LEU A 295 -2.27 15.24 -2.99
N LEU A 296 -1.55 15.72 -4.01
CA LEU A 296 -1.36 17.14 -4.31
C LEU A 296 -2.12 17.63 -5.54
N HIS A 297 -3.00 16.82 -6.13
CA HIS A 297 -3.68 17.14 -7.39
C HIS A 297 -4.43 18.48 -7.32
N ASP A 298 -5.00 18.76 -6.14
CA ASP A 298 -5.87 19.90 -5.86
C ASP A 298 -5.15 21.11 -5.24
N VAL A 299 -3.80 21.12 -5.16
CA VAL A 299 -3.05 22.20 -4.48
C VAL A 299 -3.30 23.60 -5.06
N GLY A 300 -3.67 23.67 -6.34
CA GLY A 300 -4.01 24.93 -6.99
C GLY A 300 -5.29 25.59 -6.46
N LYS A 301 -6.14 24.87 -5.72
CA LYS A 301 -7.32 25.45 -5.04
C LYS A 301 -6.94 26.57 -4.07
N ILE A 302 -5.68 26.62 -3.60
CA ILE A 302 -5.13 27.73 -2.82
C ILE A 302 -5.23 29.08 -3.57
N GLY A 303 -5.19 29.07 -4.91
CA GLY A 303 -5.32 30.28 -5.72
C GLY A 303 -6.76 30.73 -5.97
N ILE A 304 -7.76 29.89 -5.67
CA ILE A 304 -9.17 30.18 -5.96
C ILE A 304 -9.78 31.09 -4.87
N PRO A 305 -10.61 32.09 -5.21
CA PRO A 305 -11.26 32.96 -4.22
C PRO A 305 -12.21 32.21 -3.27
N ASP A 306 -12.18 32.58 -1.98
CA ASP A 306 -12.94 31.90 -0.93
C ASP A 306 -14.46 31.93 -1.14
N TYR A 307 -14.99 33.00 -1.73
CA TYR A 307 -16.42 33.17 -2.01
C TYR A 307 -16.92 32.28 -3.17
N ILE A 308 -16.00 31.77 -4.00
CA ILE A 308 -16.31 30.82 -5.09
C ILE A 308 -16.21 29.40 -4.56
N ILE A 309 -15.07 29.04 -3.95
CA ILE A 309 -14.80 27.64 -3.52
C ILE A 309 -15.73 27.15 -2.40
N ASN A 310 -16.19 28.06 -1.53
CA ASN A 310 -17.12 27.73 -0.43
C ASN A 310 -18.59 28.10 -0.74
N LYS A 311 -18.93 28.38 -2.01
CA LYS A 311 -20.30 28.72 -2.40
C LYS A 311 -21.22 27.50 -2.25
N SER A 312 -22.40 27.69 -1.65
CA SER A 312 -23.39 26.63 -1.43
C SER A 312 -24.47 26.54 -2.51
N SER A 313 -24.59 27.56 -3.35
CA SER A 313 -25.46 27.58 -4.54
C SER A 313 -24.70 27.19 -5.80
N GLU A 314 -25.43 26.90 -6.88
CA GLU A 314 -24.83 26.61 -8.18
C GLU A 314 -23.89 27.74 -8.64
N LEU A 315 -22.80 27.33 -9.27
CA LEU A 315 -21.81 28.22 -9.84
C LEU A 315 -22.32 28.74 -11.20
N THR A 316 -22.05 30.00 -11.47
CA THR A 316 -22.18 30.57 -12.81
C THR A 316 -21.07 30.05 -13.73
N ASP A 317 -21.25 30.16 -15.05
CA ASP A 317 -20.23 29.72 -16.01
C ASP A 317 -18.87 30.42 -15.78
N ASP A 318 -18.89 31.72 -15.48
CA ASP A 318 -17.69 32.50 -15.17
C ASP A 318 -16.99 32.02 -13.87
N GLU A 319 -17.77 31.73 -12.83
CA GLU A 319 -17.22 31.18 -11.57
C GLU A 319 -16.67 29.76 -11.78
N TYR A 320 -17.30 28.97 -12.64
CA TYR A 320 -16.83 27.63 -12.97
C TYR A 320 -15.53 27.68 -13.79
N ASP A 321 -15.41 28.61 -14.73
CA ASP A 321 -14.17 28.86 -15.46
C ASP A 321 -13.03 29.30 -14.53
N GLU A 322 -13.32 30.11 -13.51
CA GLU A 322 -12.35 30.46 -12.47
C GLU A 322 -11.90 29.22 -11.69
N ILE A 323 -12.82 28.32 -11.28
CA ILE A 323 -12.45 27.07 -10.60
C ILE A 323 -11.51 26.22 -11.46
N LYS A 324 -11.75 26.09 -12.77
CA LYS A 324 -10.89 25.27 -13.66
C LYS A 324 -9.42 25.69 -13.62
N THR A 325 -9.14 26.97 -13.34
CA THR A 325 -7.77 27.49 -13.28
C THR A 325 -6.90 26.84 -12.19
N HIS A 326 -7.50 26.15 -11.21
CA HIS A 326 -6.74 25.46 -10.15
C HIS A 326 -5.76 24.43 -10.73
N THR A 327 -6.07 23.80 -11.87
CA THR A 327 -5.17 22.87 -12.56
C THR A 327 -3.87 23.57 -12.99
N ILE A 328 -3.99 24.74 -13.61
CA ILE A 328 -2.87 25.56 -14.09
C ILE A 328 -2.08 26.15 -12.91
N ILE A 329 -2.78 26.65 -11.88
CA ILE A 329 -2.15 27.16 -10.66
C ILE A 329 -1.39 26.04 -9.94
N GLY A 330 -1.99 24.86 -9.84
CA GLY A 330 -1.37 23.68 -9.26
C GLY A 330 -0.09 23.27 -9.99
N LYS A 331 -0.11 23.26 -11.33
CA LYS A 331 1.09 23.08 -12.16
C LYS A 331 2.16 24.11 -11.84
N GLN A 332 1.81 25.40 -11.77
CA GLN A 332 2.76 26.47 -11.49
C GLN A 332 3.42 26.29 -10.12
N ILE A 333 2.63 26.02 -9.07
CA ILE A 333 3.12 25.78 -7.71
C ILE A 333 4.09 24.58 -7.70
N LEU A 334 3.65 23.44 -8.22
CA LEU A 334 4.41 22.18 -8.14
C LEU A 334 5.58 22.11 -9.11
N SER A 335 5.58 22.89 -10.21
CA SER A 335 6.71 22.94 -11.14
C SER A 335 8.00 23.48 -10.51
N SER A 336 7.89 24.17 -9.36
CA SER A 336 9.05 24.61 -8.57
C SER A 336 9.80 23.45 -7.91
N ILE A 337 9.19 22.26 -7.84
CA ILE A 337 9.78 21.04 -7.28
C ILE A 337 10.36 20.20 -8.42
N SER A 338 11.55 20.57 -8.89
CA SER A 338 12.20 19.98 -10.07
C SER A 338 12.51 18.48 -9.95
N GLU A 339 12.73 18.00 -8.72
CA GLU A 339 13.09 16.64 -8.39
C GLU A 339 11.91 15.66 -8.56
N PHE A 340 10.67 16.17 -8.52
CA PHE A 340 9.44 15.39 -8.58
C PHE A 340 8.49 15.95 -9.66
N PRO A 341 8.88 15.90 -10.96
CA PRO A 341 8.13 16.53 -12.04
C PRO A 341 6.72 15.96 -12.21
N TYR A 342 6.52 14.69 -11.83
CA TYR A 342 5.23 14.00 -11.90
C TYR A 342 4.13 14.66 -11.04
N LEU A 343 4.50 15.40 -9.98
CA LEU A 343 3.53 16.12 -9.14
C LEU A 343 2.78 17.18 -9.95
N SER A 344 3.52 17.99 -10.72
CA SER A 344 2.94 19.03 -11.58
C SER A 344 2.07 18.44 -12.70
N VAL A 345 2.42 17.24 -13.19
CA VAL A 345 1.66 16.52 -14.22
C VAL A 345 0.31 16.06 -13.67
N GLY A 346 0.29 15.45 -12.49
CA GLY A 346 -0.96 15.03 -11.83
C GLY A 346 -1.90 16.21 -11.60
N ALA A 347 -1.39 17.30 -11.01
CA ALA A 347 -2.20 18.49 -10.75
C ALA A 347 -2.72 19.16 -12.03
N ASN A 348 -1.95 19.20 -13.12
CA ASN A 348 -2.39 19.88 -14.34
C ASN A 348 -3.48 19.14 -15.11
N TYR A 349 -3.42 17.81 -15.17
CA TYR A 349 -4.20 17.04 -16.14
C TYR A 349 -5.25 16.12 -15.53
N HIS A 350 -5.43 16.08 -14.21
CA HIS A 350 -6.39 15.15 -13.57
C HIS A 350 -7.86 15.42 -13.94
N HIS A 351 -8.18 16.58 -14.51
CA HIS A 351 -9.50 16.89 -15.08
C HIS A 351 -9.58 16.79 -16.62
N GLU A 352 -8.52 16.30 -17.26
CA GLU A 352 -8.63 15.88 -18.66
C GLU A 352 -9.53 14.67 -18.78
N ARG A 353 -10.33 14.63 -19.84
CA ARG A 353 -11.27 13.54 -20.11
C ARG A 353 -10.77 12.73 -21.27
N TYR A 354 -10.89 11.41 -21.20
CA TYR A 354 -10.40 10.50 -22.25
C TYR A 354 -10.97 10.82 -23.66
N ASP A 355 -12.18 11.39 -23.72
CA ASP A 355 -12.85 11.85 -24.94
C ASP A 355 -12.35 13.19 -25.51
N GLY A 356 -11.48 13.93 -24.79
CA GLY A 356 -10.97 15.24 -25.18
C GLY A 356 -11.88 16.42 -24.81
N ARG A 357 -12.91 16.22 -23.98
CA ARG A 357 -13.81 17.29 -23.50
C ARG A 357 -13.41 17.88 -22.14
N GLY A 358 -12.28 17.45 -21.59
CA GLY A 358 -11.76 17.91 -20.31
C GLY A 358 -11.08 19.27 -20.38
N TYR A 359 -10.29 19.58 -19.35
CA TYR A 359 -9.49 20.79 -19.26
C TYR A 359 -8.18 20.49 -18.50
N PRO A 360 -7.14 21.32 -18.64
CA PRO A 360 -7.07 22.61 -19.34
C PRO A 360 -6.81 22.54 -20.85
N ASP A 361 -6.13 21.50 -21.34
CA ASP A 361 -5.56 21.43 -22.69
C ASP A 361 -6.39 20.58 -23.66
N LYS A 362 -7.44 19.88 -23.17
CA LYS A 362 -8.36 19.05 -23.97
C LYS A 362 -7.65 17.87 -24.64
N LEU A 363 -6.69 17.27 -23.92
CA LEU A 363 -5.97 16.09 -24.37
C LEU A 363 -6.93 14.90 -24.52
N LYS A 364 -6.66 14.01 -25.48
CA LYS A 364 -7.54 12.88 -25.81
C LYS A 364 -6.82 11.54 -25.71
N GLY A 365 -7.50 10.55 -25.17
CA GLY A 365 -7.00 9.18 -25.10
C GLY A 365 -5.68 9.07 -24.33
N GLU A 366 -4.69 8.43 -24.96
CA GLU A 366 -3.38 8.18 -24.35
C GLU A 366 -2.44 9.39 -24.36
N ASP A 367 -2.80 10.50 -25.03
CA ASP A 367 -2.07 11.77 -24.93
C ASP A 367 -2.16 12.36 -23.51
N ILE A 368 -3.18 11.96 -22.75
CA ILE A 368 -3.31 12.27 -21.32
C ILE A 368 -2.29 11.43 -20.55
N PRO A 369 -1.42 12.06 -19.74
CA PRO A 369 -0.45 11.33 -18.92
C PRO A 369 -1.12 10.25 -18.05
N GLU A 370 -0.50 9.07 -17.99
CA GLU A 370 -1.05 7.91 -17.30
C GLU A 370 -1.43 8.19 -15.84
N ILE A 371 -0.56 8.93 -15.12
CA ILE A 371 -0.80 9.33 -13.72
C ILE A 371 -2.11 10.12 -13.60
N ALA A 372 -2.38 11.04 -14.52
CA ALA A 372 -3.60 11.85 -14.51
C ALA A 372 -4.84 11.01 -14.84
N ARG A 373 -4.74 10.05 -15.77
CA ARG A 373 -5.84 9.11 -16.07
C ARG A 373 -6.21 8.24 -14.86
N ILE A 374 -5.24 7.83 -14.04
CA ILE A 374 -5.47 7.10 -12.79
C ILE A 374 -6.13 8.00 -11.74
N ILE A 375 -5.59 9.22 -11.54
CA ILE A 375 -6.13 10.19 -10.57
C ILE A 375 -7.57 10.55 -10.92
N ALA A 376 -7.91 10.78 -12.19
CA ALA A 376 -9.25 11.14 -12.63
C ALA A 376 -10.32 10.11 -12.22
N VAL A 377 -9.99 8.81 -12.28
CA VAL A 377 -10.88 7.72 -11.85
C VAL A 377 -11.01 7.70 -10.32
N ALA A 378 -9.88 7.82 -9.61
CA ALA A 378 -9.85 7.83 -8.15
C ALA A 378 -10.60 9.04 -7.55
N ASP A 379 -10.43 10.23 -8.14
CA ASP A 379 -11.11 11.46 -7.76
C ASP A 379 -12.62 11.35 -7.96
N ALA A 380 -13.07 10.93 -9.14
CA ALA A 380 -14.50 10.74 -9.41
C ALA A 380 -15.14 9.72 -8.45
N TYR A 381 -14.44 8.64 -8.11
CA TYR A 381 -14.92 7.68 -7.12
C TYR A 381 -15.07 8.31 -5.74
N ASP A 382 -14.06 9.03 -5.24
CA ASP A 382 -14.17 9.71 -3.93
C ASP A 382 -15.28 10.77 -3.90
N VAL A 383 -15.41 11.54 -4.99
CA VAL A 383 -16.44 12.57 -5.16
C VAL A 383 -17.85 11.98 -5.01
N MET A 384 -18.09 10.80 -5.57
CA MET A 384 -19.39 10.14 -5.50
C MET A 384 -19.62 9.41 -4.17
N THR A 385 -18.57 8.88 -3.53
CA THR A 385 -18.68 8.03 -2.33
C THR A 385 -18.51 8.78 -1.00
N SER A 386 -18.08 10.04 -1.03
CA SER A 386 -17.91 10.87 0.17
C SER A 386 -19.11 11.76 0.44
N LYS A 387 -19.32 12.12 1.72
CA LYS A 387 -20.39 13.04 2.11
C LYS A 387 -20.00 14.47 1.76
N ARG A 388 -20.90 15.21 1.12
CA ARG A 388 -20.73 16.64 0.80
C ARG A 388 -21.80 17.48 1.50
N GLN A 389 -21.55 18.77 1.70
CA GLN A 389 -22.49 19.67 2.40
C GLN A 389 -23.90 19.69 1.77
N TYR A 390 -23.98 19.48 0.46
CA TYR A 390 -25.20 19.52 -0.33
C TYR A 390 -25.69 18.14 -0.81
N ARG A 391 -24.96 17.06 -0.53
CA ARG A 391 -25.27 15.72 -1.07
C ARG A 391 -24.80 14.60 -0.13
N ASP A 392 -25.68 13.64 0.12
CA ASP A 392 -25.31 12.38 0.75
C ASP A 392 -24.48 11.49 -0.19
N PRO A 393 -23.65 10.57 0.33
CA PRO A 393 -22.93 9.59 -0.48
C PRO A 393 -23.85 8.83 -1.43
N VAL A 394 -23.35 8.56 -2.63
CA VAL A 394 -24.06 7.78 -3.64
C VAL A 394 -23.95 6.27 -3.32
N PRO A 395 -25.04 5.49 -3.47
CA PRO A 395 -24.99 4.03 -3.40
C PRO A 395 -23.94 3.44 -4.35
N GLN A 396 -23.22 2.40 -3.90
CA GLN A 396 -22.11 1.79 -4.63
C GLN A 396 -22.52 1.35 -6.04
N GLU A 397 -23.75 0.86 -6.19
CA GLU A 397 -24.29 0.39 -7.46
C GLU A 397 -24.42 1.53 -8.48
N LEU A 398 -24.87 2.71 -8.05
CA LEU A 398 -24.94 3.88 -8.92
C LEU A 398 -23.56 4.43 -9.23
N VAL A 399 -22.64 4.43 -8.25
CA VAL A 399 -21.24 4.80 -8.48
C VAL A 399 -20.63 3.90 -9.56
N ARG A 400 -20.88 2.60 -9.46
CA ARG A 400 -20.42 1.61 -10.44
C ARG A 400 -20.99 1.92 -11.83
N GLU A 401 -22.29 2.20 -11.90
CA GLU A 401 -22.97 2.56 -13.15
C GLU A 401 -22.35 3.80 -13.79
N GLU A 402 -22.05 4.84 -13.01
CA GLU A 402 -21.39 6.06 -13.49
C GLU A 402 -19.97 5.79 -14.01
N ILE A 403 -19.20 4.91 -13.36
CA ILE A 403 -17.87 4.51 -13.85
C ILE A 403 -18.00 3.74 -15.19
N ILE A 404 -19.00 2.86 -15.33
CA ILE A 404 -19.26 2.14 -16.59
C ILE A 404 -19.66 3.13 -17.70
N LYS A 405 -20.61 4.03 -17.43
CA LYS A 405 -21.05 5.08 -18.38
C LYS A 405 -19.89 6.01 -18.78
N GLY A 406 -19.00 6.30 -17.84
CA GLY A 406 -17.82 7.14 -18.05
C GLY A 406 -16.65 6.44 -18.76
N SER A 407 -16.65 5.10 -18.85
CA SER A 407 -15.58 4.32 -19.47
C SER A 407 -15.43 4.64 -20.97
N GLY A 408 -14.23 5.03 -21.39
CA GLY A 408 -13.96 5.44 -22.78
C GLY A 408 -14.40 6.86 -23.13
N SER A 409 -15.11 7.54 -22.23
CA SER A 409 -15.50 8.94 -22.37
C SER A 409 -14.78 9.83 -21.35
N GLN A 410 -15.25 9.87 -20.11
CA GLN A 410 -14.58 10.59 -19.04
C GLN A 410 -13.29 9.89 -18.62
N PHE A 411 -13.34 8.56 -18.51
CA PHE A 411 -12.28 7.74 -17.95
C PHE A 411 -11.59 6.90 -19.01
N ASP A 412 -10.31 6.62 -18.78
CA ASP A 412 -9.62 5.56 -19.51
C ASP A 412 -10.28 4.20 -19.22
N PRO A 413 -10.72 3.45 -20.24
CA PRO A 413 -11.32 2.13 -20.06
C PRO A 413 -10.47 1.17 -19.22
N LYS A 414 -9.13 1.26 -19.30
CA LYS A 414 -8.21 0.41 -18.55
C LYS A 414 -8.32 0.67 -17.04
N TYR A 415 -8.28 1.92 -16.62
CA TYR A 415 -8.32 2.26 -15.18
C TYR A 415 -9.73 2.26 -14.61
N ALA A 416 -10.75 2.58 -15.43
CA ALA A 416 -12.16 2.36 -15.07
C ALA A 416 -12.42 0.88 -14.75
N LYS A 417 -11.93 -0.04 -15.60
CA LYS A 417 -12.03 -1.49 -15.36
C LYS A 417 -11.37 -1.90 -14.03
N VAL A 418 -10.16 -1.40 -13.74
CA VAL A 418 -9.48 -1.70 -12.48
C VAL A 418 -10.27 -1.20 -11.28
N MET A 419 -10.86 -0.01 -11.37
CA MET A 419 -11.71 0.53 -10.33
C MET A 419 -12.96 -0.33 -10.12
N LEU A 420 -13.64 -0.74 -11.19
CA LEU A 420 -14.80 -1.64 -11.11
C LEU A 420 -14.43 -2.96 -10.42
N HIS A 421 -13.26 -3.54 -10.76
CA HIS A 421 -12.76 -4.74 -10.09
C HIS A 421 -12.50 -4.52 -8.60
N LEU A 422 -11.87 -3.39 -8.23
CA LEU A 422 -11.67 -3.03 -6.81
C LEU A 422 -13.00 -2.88 -6.06
N MET A 423 -14.03 -2.33 -6.71
CA MET A 423 -15.37 -2.21 -6.15
C MET A 423 -16.03 -3.58 -5.95
N ASP A 424 -15.85 -4.51 -6.87
CA ASP A 424 -16.41 -5.88 -6.75
C ASP A 424 -15.73 -6.69 -5.64
N MET A 425 -14.42 -6.47 -5.43
CA MET A 425 -13.70 -7.06 -4.30
C MET A 425 -14.10 -6.45 -2.95
N ASP A 426 -14.62 -5.22 -2.96
CA ASP A 426 -15.07 -4.48 -1.78
C ASP A 426 -16.53 -4.80 -1.43
N SER A 427 -16.79 -6.08 -1.13
CA SER A 427 -18.14 -6.59 -0.84
C SER A 427 -18.79 -6.00 0.41
N GLU A 428 -17.99 -5.44 1.33
CA GLU A 428 -18.47 -4.75 2.54
C GLU A 428 -18.58 -3.23 2.35
N TYR A 429 -18.25 -2.72 1.15
CA TYR A 429 -18.20 -1.29 0.82
C TYR A 429 -17.33 -0.49 1.81
N ASP A 430 -16.17 -1.06 2.16
CA ASP A 430 -15.17 -0.50 3.07
C ASP A 430 -14.37 0.65 2.45
N MET A 431 -14.35 0.75 1.12
CA MET A 431 -13.66 1.82 0.39
C MET A 431 -14.43 3.14 0.33
N LYS A 432 -15.42 3.39 1.17
CA LYS A 432 -16.08 4.71 1.29
C LYS A 432 -15.55 5.52 2.47
N GLU A 433 -15.88 6.81 2.50
CA GLU A 433 -15.80 7.58 3.73
C GLU A 433 -16.69 6.91 4.79
N LYS A 434 -16.06 6.32 5.83
CA LYS A 434 -16.79 5.76 6.98
C LYS A 434 -17.42 6.91 7.76
N ALA A 435 -18.62 7.33 7.37
CA ALA A 435 -19.59 7.73 8.38
C ALA A 435 -19.72 6.54 9.33
N GLU A 436 -19.66 6.74 10.65
CA GLU A 436 -19.98 5.68 11.60
C GLU A 436 -21.41 5.19 11.32
N VAL A 437 -21.57 4.22 10.42
CA VAL A 437 -22.86 3.54 10.18
C VAL A 437 -22.97 2.47 11.26
N LYS A 438 -23.21 2.94 12.48
CA LYS A 438 -23.86 2.13 13.52
C LYS A 438 -25.27 1.90 13.00
N GLY A 439 -25.74 0.67 12.92
CA GLY A 439 -26.96 0.25 12.20
C GLY A 439 -28.31 0.82 12.68
N LEU A 440 -28.31 1.98 13.34
CA LEU A 440 -29.42 2.85 13.71
C LEU A 440 -28.95 4.31 13.91
N SER A 441 -27.83 4.76 13.31
CA SER A 441 -27.19 6.07 13.55
C SER A 441 -27.08 6.46 15.05
N GLY A 442 -27.00 5.48 15.97
CA GLY A 442 -27.00 5.70 17.42
C GLY A 442 -28.34 6.17 18.03
N ARG A 443 -29.44 6.19 17.27
CA ARG A 443 -30.80 6.44 17.78
C ARG A 443 -31.48 5.13 18.14
N ASN A 444 -31.64 4.87 19.43
CA ASN A 444 -32.46 3.75 19.91
C ASN A 444 -33.93 4.14 20.11
N GLU A 445 -34.29 5.37 19.73
CA GLU A 445 -35.58 5.99 20.03
C GLU A 445 -36.11 6.78 18.82
N LEU A 446 -37.42 6.73 18.59
CA LEU A 446 -38.18 7.50 17.61
C LEU A 446 -39.43 8.05 18.30
N HIS A 447 -39.79 9.30 18.01
CA HIS A 447 -40.91 9.98 18.64
C HIS A 447 -41.87 10.58 17.60
N PRO A 448 -42.40 9.79 16.64
CA PRO A 448 -43.29 10.30 15.61
C PRO A 448 -44.55 10.94 16.20
N ASP A 449 -44.78 12.21 15.85
CA ASP A 449 -46.03 12.91 16.16
C ASP A 449 -47.11 12.52 15.14
N LYS A 450 -46.80 12.65 13.85
CA LYS A 450 -47.67 12.20 12.75
C LYS A 450 -47.08 10.99 12.06
N PHE A 451 -47.90 10.25 11.32
CA PHE A 451 -47.40 9.17 10.47
C PHE A 451 -46.27 9.66 9.56
N ARG A 452 -45.12 8.98 9.60
CA ARG A 452 -43.88 9.31 8.87
C ARG A 452 -43.21 10.65 9.24
N SER A 453 -43.63 11.30 10.32
CA SER A 453 -42.92 12.49 10.82
C SER A 453 -41.49 12.16 11.28
N GLU A 454 -41.29 10.95 11.78
CA GLU A 454 -39.99 10.34 12.01
C GLU A 454 -40.00 8.88 11.54
N VAL A 455 -38.93 8.46 10.87
CA VAL A 455 -38.79 7.13 10.25
C VAL A 455 -37.37 6.63 10.50
N SER A 456 -37.22 5.37 10.92
CA SER A 456 -35.91 4.74 11.02
C SER A 456 -35.26 4.52 9.64
N GLU A 457 -33.95 4.34 9.62
CA GLU A 457 -33.28 3.74 8.47
C GLU A 457 -33.83 2.32 8.21
N GLY A 458 -33.70 1.85 6.97
CA GLY A 458 -34.21 0.57 6.53
C GLY A 458 -33.38 -0.60 7.06
N ILE A 459 -34.06 -1.56 7.68
CA ILE A 459 -33.49 -2.81 8.15
C ILE A 459 -33.63 -3.83 7.01
N LEU A 460 -32.50 -4.23 6.40
CA LEU A 460 -32.50 -5.20 5.30
C LEU A 460 -32.98 -6.59 5.76
N VAL A 461 -33.97 -7.12 5.06
CA VAL A 461 -34.54 -8.47 5.24
C VAL A 461 -34.14 -9.36 4.07
N ASN A 462 -33.45 -10.46 4.36
CA ASN A 462 -32.99 -11.45 3.39
C ASN A 462 -33.38 -12.87 3.85
N SER A 463 -32.70 -13.90 3.36
CA SER A 463 -32.93 -15.30 3.74
C SER A 463 -32.54 -15.62 5.19
N ASN A 464 -31.79 -14.76 5.86
CA ASN A 464 -31.48 -14.89 7.27
C ASN A 464 -32.54 -14.16 8.08
N THR A 465 -33.14 -14.86 9.05
CA THR A 465 -34.16 -14.26 9.90
C THR A 465 -33.59 -13.08 10.69
N VAL A 466 -34.23 -11.93 10.55
CA VAL A 466 -33.96 -10.72 11.33
C VAL A 466 -34.96 -10.65 12.48
N LYS A 467 -34.46 -10.49 13.70
CA LYS A 467 -35.27 -10.23 14.90
C LYS A 467 -35.10 -8.79 15.32
N ILE A 468 -36.22 -8.07 15.48
CA ILE A 468 -36.23 -6.69 15.93
C ILE A 468 -37.04 -6.64 17.23
N HIS A 469 -36.40 -6.23 18.31
CA HIS A 469 -37.05 -5.96 19.58
C HIS A 469 -37.25 -4.45 19.72
N LEU A 470 -38.41 -4.02 20.20
CA LEU A 470 -38.68 -2.62 20.50
C LEU A 470 -39.75 -2.49 21.59
N ARG A 471 -39.79 -1.33 22.24
CA ARG A 471 -40.86 -0.95 23.16
C ARG A 471 -41.62 0.24 22.60
N SER A 472 -42.95 0.23 22.70
CA SER A 472 -43.75 1.36 22.23
C SER A 472 -44.86 1.76 23.19
N ARG A 473 -45.15 3.05 23.26
CA ARG A 473 -46.28 3.62 24.02
C ARG A 473 -46.99 4.72 23.23
N ALA A 474 -48.27 4.94 23.51
CA ALA A 474 -49.00 6.10 23.01
C ALA A 474 -48.55 7.39 23.72
N LYS A 475 -48.50 8.52 23.00
CA LYS A 475 -48.23 9.84 23.60
C LYS A 475 -49.46 10.36 24.38
N GLU A 476 -49.22 11.03 25.51
CA GLU A 476 -50.27 11.50 26.43
C GLU A 476 -51.22 12.54 25.81
N ASP A 477 -50.74 13.34 24.85
CA ASP A 477 -51.49 14.45 24.24
C ASP A 477 -52.44 14.02 23.08
N ALA A 478 -52.46 12.74 22.72
CA ALA A 478 -53.21 12.24 21.57
C ALA A 478 -54.71 12.07 21.87
N ARG A 479 -55.44 13.19 21.99
CA ARG A 479 -56.90 13.18 22.18
C ARG A 479 -57.61 12.75 20.89
N ASN A 480 -58.04 11.49 20.84
CA ASN A 480 -58.83 10.84 19.77
C ASN A 480 -58.09 10.40 18.50
N GLU A 481 -56.76 10.39 18.50
CA GLU A 481 -55.97 9.98 17.34
C GLU A 481 -55.44 8.53 17.46
N ARG A 482 -55.08 7.92 16.32
CA ARG A 482 -54.57 6.53 16.26
C ARG A 482 -53.11 6.54 16.75
N CYS A 483 -52.86 5.91 17.89
CA CYS A 483 -51.54 5.91 18.54
C CYS A 483 -50.86 4.54 18.37
N LEU A 484 -50.22 4.30 17.22
CA LEU A 484 -49.72 2.97 16.88
C LEU A 484 -48.37 3.02 16.17
N PRO A 485 -47.44 2.11 16.53
CA PRO A 485 -46.28 1.83 15.70
C PRO A 485 -46.69 1.13 14.40
N ALA A 486 -45.86 1.34 13.38
CA ALA A 486 -46.03 0.80 12.04
C ALA A 486 -44.67 0.47 11.41
N ILE A 487 -44.70 -0.49 10.50
CA ILE A 487 -43.59 -0.86 9.63
C ILE A 487 -43.93 -0.43 8.21
N ILE A 488 -42.96 0.18 7.53
CA ILE A 488 -43.01 0.41 6.09
C ILE A 488 -42.09 -0.60 5.41
N LEU A 489 -42.64 -1.29 4.41
CA LEU A 489 -41.94 -2.23 3.55
C LEU A 489 -41.60 -1.53 2.25
N PHE A 490 -40.32 -1.45 1.92
CA PHE A 490 -39.87 -0.75 0.73
C PHE A 490 -38.57 -1.35 0.16
N ASP A 491 -38.25 -0.92 -1.05
CA ASP A 491 -37.01 -1.18 -1.76
C ASP A 491 -36.41 0.16 -2.20
N SER A 492 -35.09 0.28 -2.10
CA SER A 492 -34.33 1.49 -2.49
C SER A 492 -32.84 1.12 -2.45
N LEU A 493 -32.02 1.76 -3.28
CA LEU A 493 -30.58 1.48 -3.30
C LEU A 493 -29.85 1.90 -2.02
N ASP A 494 -30.32 2.94 -1.33
CA ASP A 494 -29.67 3.46 -0.12
C ASP A 494 -30.31 2.97 1.19
N GLY A 495 -31.31 2.08 1.10
CA GLY A 495 -32.06 1.57 2.25
C GLY A 495 -32.83 2.66 3.02
N ARG A 496 -33.21 3.76 2.38
CA ARG A 496 -33.95 4.88 3.03
C ARG A 496 -35.26 5.20 2.32
N ILE A 497 -36.17 5.82 3.08
CA ILE A 497 -37.45 6.28 2.57
C ILE A 497 -37.30 7.66 1.93
N HIS A 498 -37.78 7.80 0.68
CA HIS A 498 -37.77 9.06 -0.06
C HIS A 498 -39.18 9.51 -0.42
N THR A 499 -39.50 10.77 -0.15
CA THR A 499 -40.79 11.38 -0.49
C THR A 499 -40.73 12.21 -1.77
N ASP A 500 -39.56 12.73 -2.12
CA ASP A 500 -39.31 13.52 -3.32
C ASP A 500 -39.27 12.65 -4.60
N GLU A 501 -40.03 13.03 -5.63
CA GLU A 501 -40.16 12.23 -6.87
C GLU A 501 -38.83 12.05 -7.62
N LYS A 502 -37.95 13.05 -7.60
CA LYS A 502 -36.64 12.95 -8.25
C LYS A 502 -35.78 11.90 -7.53
N LYS A 503 -35.68 11.98 -6.20
CA LYS A 503 -34.96 10.97 -5.40
C LYS A 503 -35.56 9.58 -5.51
N LYS A 504 -36.89 9.46 -5.59
CA LYS A 504 -37.54 8.16 -5.79
C LYS A 504 -37.12 7.51 -7.10
N HIS A 505 -37.03 8.30 -8.17
CA HIS A 505 -36.57 7.81 -9.46
C HIS A 505 -35.08 7.43 -9.43
N GLU A 506 -34.22 8.32 -8.92
CA GLU A 506 -32.76 8.14 -8.88
C GLU A 506 -32.32 6.96 -7.99
N LEU A 507 -32.98 6.77 -6.84
CA LEU A 507 -32.63 5.71 -5.86
C LEU A 507 -33.53 4.48 -5.98
N TRP A 508 -34.36 4.43 -7.02
CA TRP A 508 -35.39 3.41 -7.26
C TRP A 508 -36.20 3.06 -6.01
N TYR A 509 -36.65 4.09 -5.30
CA TYR A 509 -37.52 3.92 -4.15
C TYR A 509 -38.88 3.36 -4.60
N TYR A 510 -39.24 2.23 -4.03
CA TYR A 510 -40.51 1.57 -4.27
C TYR A 510 -41.11 1.08 -2.96
N GLU A 511 -42.35 1.45 -2.69
CA GLU A 511 -43.03 1.06 -1.45
C GLU A 511 -43.94 -0.15 -1.68
N SER A 512 -43.59 -1.29 -1.09
CA SER A 512 -44.36 -2.53 -1.16
C SER A 512 -45.64 -2.43 -0.32
N GLY A 513 -45.57 -1.83 0.87
CA GLY A 513 -46.75 -1.61 1.69
C GLY A 513 -46.44 -1.23 3.12
N GLU A 514 -47.49 -1.18 3.94
CA GLU A 514 -47.41 -0.81 5.35
C GLU A 514 -48.08 -1.89 6.22
N ILE A 515 -47.48 -2.19 7.37
CA ILE A 515 -48.03 -3.09 8.38
C ILE A 515 -48.11 -2.35 9.71
N TRP A 516 -49.32 -2.16 10.21
CA TRP A 516 -49.57 -1.52 11.50
C TRP A 516 -49.64 -2.58 12.60
N PHE A 517 -49.30 -2.19 13.83
CA PHE A 517 -49.21 -3.14 14.95
C PHE A 517 -50.58 -3.52 15.54
N ASP A 518 -51.68 -2.95 15.05
CA ASP A 518 -53.04 -3.49 15.21
C ASP A 518 -53.41 -4.52 14.12
N GLY A 519 -52.46 -4.79 13.23
CA GLY A 519 -52.52 -5.69 12.10
C GLY A 519 -53.35 -5.19 10.92
N LYS A 520 -53.65 -3.89 10.85
CA LYS A 520 -54.09 -3.26 9.61
C LYS A 520 -52.92 -3.25 8.63
N THR A 521 -53.16 -3.63 7.38
CA THR A 521 -52.17 -3.57 6.31
C THR A 521 -52.63 -2.63 5.20
N ILE A 522 -51.67 -1.99 4.53
CA ILE A 522 -51.90 -1.21 3.32
C ILE A 522 -51.00 -1.79 2.23
N CYS A 523 -51.61 -2.45 1.25
CA CYS A 523 -50.91 -2.97 0.09
C CYS A 523 -50.80 -1.84 -0.93
N LYS A 524 -49.58 -1.37 -1.24
CA LYS A 524 -49.36 -0.33 -2.25
C LYS A 524 -48.73 -0.92 -3.49
N GLY A 525 -47.54 -1.47 -3.34
CA GLY A 525 -46.76 -2.07 -4.41
C GLY A 525 -46.73 -3.60 -4.40
N ALA A 526 -46.80 -4.22 -3.22
CA ALA A 526 -46.86 -5.67 -3.11
C ALA A 526 -48.05 -6.22 -3.91
N ARG A 527 -47.88 -7.41 -4.51
CA ARG A 527 -48.97 -8.10 -5.21
C ARG A 527 -50.07 -8.50 -4.24
N LYS A 528 -49.68 -8.92 -3.03
CA LYS A 528 -50.61 -9.31 -1.98
C LYS A 528 -49.93 -9.25 -0.60
N ILE A 529 -50.68 -8.79 0.40
CA ILE A 529 -50.32 -8.96 1.81
C ILE A 529 -51.41 -9.78 2.47
N GLN A 530 -51.07 -11.00 2.89
CA GLN A 530 -52.00 -11.90 3.58
C GLN A 530 -51.64 -11.98 5.06
N ARG A 531 -52.63 -11.68 5.91
CA ARG A 531 -52.53 -11.86 7.36
C ARG A 531 -53.09 -13.23 7.75
N THR A 532 -52.39 -13.92 8.64
CA THR A 532 -52.84 -15.15 9.29
C THR A 532 -52.82 -14.93 10.80
N ASP A 533 -53.99 -15.02 11.45
CA ASP A 533 -54.09 -14.85 12.89
C ASP A 533 -53.72 -16.14 13.63
N LYS A 534 -52.73 -16.06 14.54
CA LYS A 534 -52.44 -17.11 15.51
C LYS A 534 -52.79 -16.58 16.90
N THR A 535 -54.05 -16.77 17.30
CA THR A 535 -54.58 -16.62 18.68
C THR A 535 -54.26 -15.33 19.45
N GLY A 536 -55.30 -14.52 19.70
CA GLY A 536 -55.34 -13.48 20.73
C GLY A 536 -56.80 -13.21 21.10
N SER A 537 -57.11 -13.06 22.39
CA SER A 537 -58.47 -12.83 22.91
C SER A 537 -59.11 -11.60 22.24
N GLY A 538 -60.31 -11.76 21.68
CA GLY A 538 -61.02 -10.77 20.87
C GLY A 538 -61.55 -9.53 21.61
N GLU A 539 -60.75 -8.91 22.47
CA GLU A 539 -60.99 -7.54 22.93
C GLU A 539 -59.95 -6.61 22.30
N ALA A 540 -60.43 -5.62 21.54
CA ALA A 540 -59.59 -4.58 20.97
C ALA A 540 -58.86 -3.83 22.10
N PHE A 541 -57.59 -4.16 22.33
CA PHE A 541 -56.79 -3.51 23.36
C PHE A 541 -56.65 -2.02 23.02
N SER A 542 -57.17 -1.17 23.90
CA SER A 542 -57.07 0.29 23.77
C SER A 542 -55.65 0.73 24.14
N PHE A 543 -54.88 1.17 23.15
CA PHE A 543 -53.53 1.76 23.29
C PHE A 543 -53.45 3.01 24.19
N LYS A 544 -54.57 3.47 24.77
CA LYS A 544 -54.68 4.75 25.50
C LYS A 544 -54.14 4.74 26.94
N ASN A 545 -53.57 3.65 27.45
CA ASN A 545 -53.16 3.58 28.86
C ASN A 545 -51.71 4.02 29.15
N GLY A 546 -50.96 4.53 28.17
CA GLY A 546 -49.63 5.13 28.38
C GLY A 546 -48.49 4.17 28.80
N TYR A 547 -48.78 2.87 28.99
CA TYR A 547 -47.77 1.86 29.29
C TYR A 547 -46.95 1.50 28.05
N PHE A 548 -45.68 1.14 28.27
CA PHE A 548 -44.85 0.53 27.24
C PHE A 548 -45.28 -0.90 26.96
N ILE A 549 -45.36 -1.25 25.69
CA ILE A 549 -45.61 -2.59 25.19
C ILE A 549 -44.34 -3.08 24.50
N ASP A 550 -43.83 -4.23 24.92
CA ASP A 550 -42.73 -4.92 24.26
C ASP A 550 -43.23 -5.65 23.00
N TYR A 551 -42.53 -5.44 21.89
CA TYR A 551 -42.76 -6.10 20.62
C TYR A 551 -41.51 -6.85 20.17
N GLU A 552 -41.74 -8.03 19.62
CA GLU A 552 -40.76 -8.80 18.87
C GLU A 552 -41.25 -8.96 17.43
N ILE A 553 -40.41 -8.55 16.48
CA ILE A 553 -40.67 -8.69 15.05
C ILE A 553 -39.68 -9.70 14.49
N GLU A 554 -40.16 -10.77 13.88
CA GLU A 554 -39.32 -11.67 13.09
C GLU A 554 -39.61 -11.42 11.60
N ALA A 555 -38.59 -11.14 10.80
CA ALA A 555 -38.74 -10.89 9.37
C ALA A 555 -37.74 -11.74 8.57
N VAL A 556 -38.22 -12.38 7.52
CA VAL A 556 -37.39 -13.15 6.59
C VAL A 556 -37.95 -13.07 5.17
N LYS A 557 -37.08 -13.07 4.16
CA LYS A 557 -37.41 -13.00 2.74
C LYS A 557 -36.82 -14.21 2.01
N TYR A 558 -37.62 -14.85 1.17
CA TYR A 558 -37.16 -15.87 0.22
C TYR A 558 -37.75 -15.59 -1.15
N GLU A 559 -36.90 -15.45 -2.17
CA GLU A 559 -37.28 -15.01 -3.52
C GLU A 559 -38.19 -13.74 -3.49
N ASP A 560 -39.43 -13.87 -3.98
CA ASP A 560 -40.44 -12.84 -4.14
C ASP A 560 -41.45 -12.80 -2.97
N HIS A 561 -41.19 -13.55 -1.89
CA HIS A 561 -42.05 -13.60 -0.71
C HIS A 561 -41.29 -13.22 0.56
N ALA A 562 -41.99 -12.55 1.47
CA ALA A 562 -41.50 -12.27 2.81
C ALA A 562 -42.50 -12.68 3.87
N LEU A 563 -41.99 -13.13 5.00
CA LEU A 563 -42.74 -13.49 6.19
C LEU A 563 -42.35 -12.52 7.30
N ILE A 564 -43.35 -11.85 7.87
CA ILE A 564 -43.18 -10.92 8.99
C ILE A 564 -44.10 -11.38 10.12
N ARG A 565 -43.54 -11.67 11.28
CA ARG A 565 -44.29 -11.97 12.50
C ARG A 565 -44.12 -10.83 13.47
N ILE A 566 -45.22 -10.32 14.01
CA ILE A 566 -45.22 -9.30 15.05
C ILE A 566 -45.88 -9.92 16.27
N SER A 567 -45.12 -10.04 17.35
CA SER A 567 -45.57 -10.64 18.61
C SER A 567 -45.42 -9.64 19.75
N SER A 568 -46.37 -9.69 20.67
CA SER A 568 -46.40 -8.96 21.94
C SER A 568 -47.06 -9.84 23.01
N VAL A 569 -47.12 -9.35 24.24
CA VAL A 569 -47.85 -10.03 25.33
C VAL A 569 -49.35 -10.21 25.02
N TYR A 570 -49.92 -9.36 24.16
CA TYR A 570 -51.37 -9.34 23.89
C TYR A 570 -51.79 -10.09 22.63
N GLN A 571 -50.91 -10.15 21.62
CA GLN A 571 -51.23 -10.68 20.30
C GLN A 571 -49.98 -11.14 19.55
N SER A 572 -50.15 -12.14 18.70
CA SER A 572 -49.18 -12.56 17.69
C SER A 572 -49.85 -12.58 16.32
N MET A 573 -49.23 -11.91 15.36
CA MET A 573 -49.75 -11.74 14.01
C MET A 573 -48.69 -12.17 13.01
N GLU A 574 -49.10 -12.90 11.98
CA GLU A 574 -48.22 -13.35 10.90
C GLU A 574 -48.69 -12.72 9.57
N PHE A 575 -47.76 -12.13 8.83
CA PHE A 575 -48.00 -11.50 7.54
C PHE A 575 -47.11 -12.15 6.51
N ILE A 576 -47.72 -12.68 5.45
CA ILE A 576 -47.01 -13.11 4.25
C ILE A 576 -47.20 -12.02 3.20
N VAL A 577 -46.10 -11.55 2.64
CA VAL A 577 -46.06 -10.48 1.65
C VAL A 577 -45.53 -11.06 0.35
N ALA A 578 -46.37 -11.10 -0.68
CA ALA A 578 -45.93 -11.36 -2.06
C ALA A 578 -45.50 -10.03 -2.66
N LEU A 579 -44.19 -9.85 -2.82
CA LEU A 579 -43.58 -8.64 -3.34
C LEU A 579 -43.89 -8.47 -4.82
N ALA A 580 -43.81 -7.23 -5.29
CA ALA A 580 -43.89 -6.92 -6.72
C ALA A 580 -42.75 -7.57 -7.48
N ASP A 581 -42.99 -7.85 -8.75
CA ASP A 581 -41.98 -8.29 -9.69
C ASP A 581 -40.76 -7.37 -9.61
N SER A 582 -40.94 -6.05 -9.52
CA SER A 582 -39.86 -5.06 -9.50
C SER A 582 -39.04 -4.96 -8.20
N SER A 583 -39.32 -5.74 -7.14
CA SER A 583 -38.67 -5.61 -5.82
C SER A 583 -37.41 -6.47 -5.71
N ARG A 584 -36.23 -5.85 -5.62
CA ARG A 584 -34.95 -6.57 -5.43
C ARG A 584 -34.68 -6.82 -3.95
N PHE A 585 -34.60 -5.76 -3.17
CA PHE A 585 -34.42 -5.84 -1.72
C PHE A 585 -35.77 -5.70 -1.01
N LEU A 586 -35.76 -6.04 0.28
CA LEU A 586 -36.85 -5.70 1.19
C LEU A 586 -36.23 -5.06 2.42
N TYR A 587 -36.55 -3.80 2.64
CA TYR A 587 -36.21 -3.06 3.84
C TYR A 587 -37.46 -2.88 4.71
N ILE A 588 -37.24 -2.95 6.02
CA ILE A 588 -38.21 -2.62 7.06
C ILE A 588 -37.78 -1.34 7.73
N SER A 589 -38.58 -0.27 7.63
CA SER A 589 -38.42 0.93 8.45
C SER A 589 -39.49 0.99 9.53
N LEU A 590 -39.10 1.38 10.73
CA LEU A 590 -39.98 1.65 11.87
C LEU A 590 -40.46 3.10 11.82
N THR A 591 -41.75 3.30 12.04
CA THR A 591 -42.38 4.61 12.22
C THR A 591 -43.65 4.41 13.06
N GLY A 592 -44.47 5.43 13.18
CA GLY A 592 -45.76 5.33 13.84
C GLY A 592 -46.52 6.64 13.76
N GLU A 593 -47.62 6.69 14.48
CA GLU A 593 -48.46 7.87 14.61
C GLU A 593 -48.74 8.07 16.10
N TYR A 594 -48.46 9.25 16.65
CA TYR A 594 -48.59 9.61 18.06
C TYR A 594 -48.09 8.54 19.06
N CYS A 595 -46.90 7.99 18.82
CA CYS A 595 -46.29 6.99 19.71
C CYS A 595 -44.80 7.25 19.91
N ASP A 596 -44.27 6.77 21.03
CA ASP A 596 -42.83 6.62 21.24
C ASP A 596 -42.43 5.19 20.88
N ILE A 597 -41.29 5.02 20.21
CA ILE A 597 -40.66 3.72 19.92
C ILE A 597 -39.25 3.80 20.49
N ILE A 598 -38.93 2.97 21.48
CA ILE A 598 -37.65 3.02 22.20
C ILE A 598 -37.04 1.62 22.35
N ASP A 599 -35.77 1.57 22.75
CA ASP A 599 -34.98 0.34 22.95
C ASP A 599 -35.01 -0.60 21.74
N VAL A 600 -34.88 -0.01 20.54
CA VAL A 600 -34.80 -0.79 19.31
C VAL A 600 -33.49 -1.58 19.31
N ALA A 601 -33.58 -2.91 19.29
CA ALA A 601 -32.46 -3.83 19.18
C ALA A 601 -32.69 -4.79 18.01
N ILE A 602 -31.64 -5.06 17.23
CA ILE A 602 -31.71 -5.88 16.02
C ILE A 602 -30.71 -7.03 16.16
N ASP A 603 -31.20 -8.25 15.98
CA ASP A 603 -30.40 -9.48 15.94
C ASP A 603 -30.59 -10.19 14.59
N ARG A 604 -29.53 -10.82 14.08
CA ARG A 604 -29.56 -11.52 12.78
C ARG A 604 -29.10 -12.95 12.98
N GLN A 605 -29.95 -13.90 12.61
CA GLN A 605 -29.57 -15.32 12.66
C GLN A 605 -28.54 -15.65 11.57
N SER A 606 -27.60 -16.53 11.88
CA SER A 606 -26.53 -16.92 10.95
C SER A 606 -26.98 -17.91 9.86
N GLU A 607 -28.06 -18.65 10.10
CA GLU A 607 -28.55 -19.69 9.19
C GLU A 607 -29.66 -19.15 8.28
N ALA A 608 -29.55 -19.42 6.98
CA ALA A 608 -30.52 -19.00 5.98
C ALA A 608 -31.68 -20.01 5.89
N ILE A 609 -32.90 -19.50 5.66
CA ILE A 609 -34.07 -20.36 5.42
C ILE A 609 -33.99 -21.06 4.06
N GLY A 610 -34.50 -22.29 4.01
CA GLY A 610 -34.58 -23.09 2.79
C GLY A 610 -35.86 -22.86 1.97
N GLU A 611 -35.89 -23.48 0.79
CA GLU A 611 -37.05 -23.48 -0.11
C GLU A 611 -38.31 -24.03 0.61
N GLY A 612 -39.44 -23.36 0.42
CA GLY A 612 -40.73 -23.78 1.01
C GLY A 612 -40.98 -23.34 2.45
N TYR A 613 -40.07 -22.61 3.10
CA TYR A 613 -40.28 -22.07 4.44
C TYR A 613 -41.45 -21.06 4.51
N ILE A 614 -41.59 -20.23 3.47
CA ILE A 614 -42.68 -19.24 3.35
C ILE A 614 -43.78 -19.81 2.46
N PRO A 615 -45.03 -19.96 2.94
CA PRO A 615 -46.15 -20.35 2.10
C PRO A 615 -46.38 -19.32 0.99
N ARG A 616 -46.46 -19.76 -0.27
CA ARG A 616 -46.74 -18.84 -1.39
C ARG A 616 -48.20 -18.42 -1.37
N ILE A 617 -48.43 -17.12 -1.55
CA ILE A 617 -49.79 -16.52 -1.58
C ILE A 617 -50.14 -15.89 -2.94
N ALA A 618 -49.19 -15.94 -3.87
CA ALA A 618 -49.28 -15.52 -5.26
C ALA A 618 -48.44 -16.46 -6.14
N ASP A 619 -48.84 -16.58 -7.42
CA ASP A 619 -48.16 -17.43 -8.39
C ASP A 619 -46.70 -16.99 -8.61
N LYS A 620 -45.84 -17.94 -8.97
CA LYS A 620 -44.45 -17.63 -9.33
C LYS A 620 -44.45 -16.83 -10.64
N ILE A 621 -43.75 -15.71 -10.62
CA ILE A 621 -43.55 -14.90 -11.83
C ILE A 621 -42.51 -15.61 -12.69
N SER A 622 -42.90 -15.96 -13.92
CA SER A 622 -42.04 -16.62 -14.90
C SER A 622 -42.04 -15.80 -16.20
N TYR A 623 -40.84 -15.47 -16.67
CA TYR A 623 -40.62 -14.84 -17.98
C TYR A 623 -40.13 -15.86 -19.02
N ILE A 624 -40.22 -17.15 -18.70
CA ILE A 624 -39.65 -18.25 -19.49
C ILE A 624 -40.68 -19.25 -20.01
N ASP A 625 -41.98 -18.95 -19.85
CA ASP A 625 -43.12 -19.79 -20.25
C ASP A 625 -43.35 -19.79 -21.78
N VAL A 626 -42.30 -20.08 -22.53
CA VAL A 626 -42.26 -20.18 -23.98
C VAL A 626 -41.60 -21.50 -24.40
N PRO A 627 -41.79 -22.00 -25.64
CA PRO A 627 -41.17 -23.23 -26.09
C PRO A 627 -39.65 -23.23 -25.90
N SER A 628 -39.11 -24.30 -25.32
CA SER A 628 -37.66 -24.49 -25.13
C SER A 628 -36.97 -24.91 -26.43
N GLY A 629 -35.68 -24.60 -26.53
CA GLY A 629 -34.83 -25.01 -27.65
C GLY A 629 -34.10 -26.33 -27.36
N HIS A 630 -32.82 -26.41 -27.74
CA HIS A 630 -31.97 -27.55 -27.41
C HIS A 630 -31.58 -27.58 -25.92
N VAL A 631 -31.61 -26.43 -25.26
CA VAL A 631 -31.32 -26.26 -23.83
C VAL A 631 -32.57 -25.69 -23.15
N PRO A 632 -32.94 -26.14 -21.94
CA PRO A 632 -34.07 -25.59 -21.19
C PRO A 632 -33.94 -24.07 -20.97
N ASN A 633 -35.08 -23.37 -20.99
CA ASN A 633 -35.11 -21.94 -20.65
C ASN A 633 -34.75 -21.76 -19.17
N ILE A 634 -34.11 -20.64 -18.84
CA ILE A 634 -33.73 -20.32 -17.46
C ILE A 634 -34.10 -18.88 -17.11
N GLN A 635 -34.57 -18.68 -15.89
CA GLN A 635 -34.76 -17.37 -15.29
C GLN A 635 -33.73 -17.20 -14.18
N ILE A 636 -33.04 -16.07 -14.19
CA ILE A 636 -31.89 -15.79 -13.33
C ILE A 636 -32.26 -14.60 -12.44
N ASP A 637 -32.83 -14.90 -11.28
CA ASP A 637 -33.35 -13.91 -10.32
C ASP A 637 -32.27 -13.21 -9.48
N GLY A 638 -30.99 -13.50 -9.73
CA GLY A 638 -29.83 -12.95 -9.05
C GLY A 638 -28.53 -13.42 -9.69
N TYR A 639 -27.40 -12.83 -9.29
CA TYR A 639 -26.09 -13.14 -9.86
C TYR A 639 -25.79 -14.66 -9.84
N HIS A 640 -25.78 -15.26 -11.03
CA HIS A 640 -25.52 -16.69 -11.25
C HIS A 640 -26.47 -17.66 -10.52
N TYR A 641 -27.66 -17.21 -10.12
CA TYR A 641 -28.62 -18.03 -9.37
C TYR A 641 -29.13 -19.24 -10.17
N ALA A 642 -29.23 -19.09 -11.49
CA ALA A 642 -29.56 -20.16 -12.43
C ALA A 642 -28.53 -20.21 -13.56
N ILE A 643 -28.17 -21.43 -13.97
CA ILE A 643 -27.13 -21.67 -14.98
C ILE A 643 -27.61 -22.82 -15.86
N THR A 644 -27.39 -22.72 -17.18
CA THR A 644 -27.69 -23.84 -18.08
C THR A 644 -26.73 -25.00 -17.87
N GLU A 645 -27.09 -26.18 -18.34
CA GLU A 645 -26.12 -27.26 -18.50
C GLU A 645 -25.00 -26.86 -19.48
N GLY A 646 -23.79 -27.41 -19.27
CA GLY A 646 -22.63 -27.13 -20.11
C GLY A 646 -22.73 -27.78 -21.48
N VAL A 647 -22.67 -26.96 -22.53
CA VAL A 647 -22.62 -27.40 -23.93
C VAL A 647 -21.15 -27.51 -24.37
N PRO A 648 -20.70 -28.63 -24.95
CA PRO A 648 -19.31 -28.78 -25.38
C PRO A 648 -18.97 -27.84 -26.54
N VAL A 649 -17.89 -27.06 -26.40
CA VAL A 649 -17.42 -26.10 -27.42
C VAL A 649 -16.71 -26.83 -28.56
N LYS A 650 -17.32 -26.79 -29.76
CA LYS A 650 -16.82 -27.41 -30.99
C LYS A 650 -16.08 -26.41 -31.90
N GLU A 651 -15.42 -26.94 -32.94
CA GLU A 651 -14.83 -26.12 -34.00
C GLU A 651 -15.95 -25.43 -34.81
N ASN A 652 -16.10 -24.12 -34.63
CA ASN A 652 -17.16 -23.28 -35.21
C ASN A 652 -18.56 -23.66 -34.70
N MET A 653 -18.86 -23.21 -33.49
CA MET A 653 -20.16 -23.41 -32.85
C MET A 653 -20.89 -22.08 -32.74
N LYS A 654 -22.21 -22.11 -32.89
CA LYS A 654 -23.05 -20.93 -32.67
C LYS A 654 -24.10 -21.22 -31.62
N ILE A 655 -24.31 -20.31 -30.69
CA ILE A 655 -25.45 -20.31 -29.76
C ILE A 655 -26.36 -19.13 -30.10
N THR A 656 -27.65 -19.38 -30.25
CA THR A 656 -28.69 -18.36 -30.39
C THR A 656 -29.71 -18.51 -29.28
N PHE A 657 -30.14 -17.41 -28.68
CA PHE A 657 -31.17 -17.39 -27.64
C PHE A 657 -31.87 -16.05 -27.62
N HIS A 658 -33.09 -16.01 -27.10
CA HIS A 658 -33.78 -14.78 -26.79
C HIS A 658 -33.47 -14.39 -25.34
N ALA A 659 -33.04 -13.16 -25.13
CA ALA A 659 -32.70 -12.60 -23.82
C ALA A 659 -33.64 -11.47 -23.45
N MET A 660 -34.06 -11.44 -22.19
CA MET A 660 -34.82 -10.33 -21.63
C MET A 660 -34.30 -10.05 -20.23
N SER A 661 -33.96 -8.79 -19.93
CA SER A 661 -33.69 -8.37 -18.56
C SER A 661 -35.03 -8.32 -17.79
N LEU A 662 -35.06 -8.87 -16.58
CA LEU A 662 -36.26 -8.89 -15.75
C LEU A 662 -36.74 -7.46 -15.44
N PRO A 663 -38.02 -7.20 -15.13
CA PRO A 663 -38.47 -5.85 -14.78
C PRO A 663 -37.79 -5.25 -13.53
N THR A 664 -37.22 -6.09 -12.66
CA THR A 664 -36.31 -5.71 -11.56
C THR A 664 -34.97 -5.18 -12.01
N ALA A 665 -34.57 -5.45 -13.25
CA ALA A 665 -33.26 -5.11 -13.78
C ALA A 665 -33.13 -3.60 -13.90
N ARG A 666 -32.37 -3.02 -12.99
CA ARG A 666 -32.15 -1.56 -12.92
C ARG A 666 -30.74 -1.12 -13.36
N LEU A 667 -29.76 -2.02 -13.30
CA LEU A 667 -28.34 -1.74 -13.52
C LEU A 667 -27.88 -2.26 -14.88
N ILE A 668 -26.86 -1.62 -15.47
CA ILE A 668 -26.32 -1.95 -16.80
C ILE A 668 -26.01 -3.44 -16.95
N TRP A 669 -25.46 -4.00 -15.88
CA TRP A 669 -24.85 -5.31 -15.87
C TRP A 669 -25.84 -6.44 -15.55
N HIS A 670 -27.12 -6.08 -15.39
CA HIS A 670 -28.24 -7.01 -15.33
C HIS A 670 -28.57 -7.53 -16.73
N CYS A 671 -27.69 -8.38 -17.21
CA CYS A 671 -27.71 -8.91 -18.56
C CYS A 671 -27.30 -10.39 -18.54
N PRO A 672 -27.43 -11.07 -19.69
CA PRO A 672 -26.91 -12.43 -19.83
C PRO A 672 -25.39 -12.46 -19.70
N HIS A 673 -24.88 -13.56 -19.16
CA HIS A 673 -23.47 -13.86 -19.06
C HIS A 673 -23.17 -15.21 -19.72
N ILE A 674 -21.94 -15.37 -20.21
CA ILE A 674 -21.42 -16.58 -20.85
C ILE A 674 -20.22 -17.06 -20.04
N ILE A 675 -20.27 -18.31 -19.59
CA ILE A 675 -19.18 -18.96 -18.85
C ILE A 675 -18.52 -19.99 -19.75
N LEU A 676 -17.20 -19.87 -19.94
CA LEU A 676 -16.35 -20.92 -20.49
C LEU A 676 -15.68 -21.65 -19.34
N PHE A 677 -15.83 -22.98 -19.26
CA PHE A 677 -15.32 -23.75 -18.13
C PHE A 677 -15.02 -25.21 -18.48
N TYR A 678 -14.39 -25.89 -17.53
CA TYR A 678 -14.29 -27.34 -17.46
C TYR A 678 -14.85 -27.83 -16.12
N SER A 679 -15.54 -28.98 -16.13
CA SER A 679 -15.81 -29.81 -14.95
C SER A 679 -16.09 -31.24 -15.40
N ASP A 680 -15.95 -32.20 -14.48
CA ASP A 680 -16.12 -33.62 -14.80
C ASP A 680 -17.57 -33.99 -15.17
N ASP A 681 -18.53 -33.29 -14.56
CA ASP A 681 -19.97 -33.52 -14.74
C ASP A 681 -20.64 -32.52 -15.70
N LYS A 682 -19.86 -31.63 -16.33
CA LYS A 682 -20.32 -30.59 -17.26
C LYS A 682 -21.21 -29.54 -16.61
N LYS A 683 -21.20 -29.41 -15.29
CA LYS A 683 -21.91 -28.37 -14.55
C LYS A 683 -20.95 -27.32 -14.00
N VAL A 684 -21.38 -26.06 -14.02
CA VAL A 684 -20.65 -24.97 -13.35
C VAL A 684 -20.57 -25.28 -11.85
N ASN A 685 -19.41 -25.05 -11.24
CA ASN A 685 -19.09 -25.43 -9.85
C ASN A 685 -19.16 -26.95 -9.56
N GLY A 686 -19.11 -27.80 -10.58
CA GLY A 686 -19.02 -29.25 -10.43
C GLY A 686 -17.63 -29.74 -9.96
N PRO A 687 -17.42 -31.06 -9.83
CA PRO A 687 -16.11 -31.61 -9.48
C PRO A 687 -15.02 -31.21 -10.48
N ASN A 688 -13.85 -30.83 -9.96
CA ASN A 688 -12.71 -30.32 -10.74
C ASN A 688 -13.04 -29.09 -11.61
N TYR A 689 -13.97 -28.24 -11.15
CA TYR A 689 -14.34 -27.01 -11.84
C TYR A 689 -13.13 -26.10 -12.09
N ARG A 690 -13.02 -25.62 -13.33
CA ARG A 690 -12.06 -24.60 -13.75
C ARG A 690 -12.78 -23.60 -14.65
N GLU A 691 -12.86 -22.35 -14.21
CA GLU A 691 -13.38 -21.27 -15.04
C GLU A 691 -12.28 -20.73 -15.95
N PHE A 692 -12.56 -20.70 -17.25
CA PHE A 692 -11.66 -20.13 -18.25
C PHE A 692 -12.03 -18.70 -18.59
N ALA A 693 -13.32 -18.35 -18.63
CA ALA A 693 -13.77 -16.97 -18.88
C ALA A 693 -15.20 -16.76 -18.39
N LEU A 694 -15.47 -15.56 -17.88
CA LEU A 694 -16.82 -15.02 -17.66
C LEU A 694 -16.98 -13.77 -18.54
N ILE A 695 -17.83 -13.87 -19.56
CA ILE A 695 -18.08 -12.80 -20.54
C ILE A 695 -19.48 -12.28 -20.29
N ARG A 696 -19.61 -11.00 -19.96
CA ARG A 696 -20.91 -10.35 -19.74
C ARG A 696 -21.33 -9.58 -20.99
N LEU A 697 -22.62 -9.61 -21.33
CA LEU A 697 -23.09 -9.02 -22.59
C LEU A 697 -23.10 -7.48 -22.62
N ASP A 698 -22.90 -6.83 -21.48
CA ASP A 698 -22.58 -5.41 -21.36
C ASP A 698 -21.11 -5.10 -21.67
N GLY A 699 -20.28 -6.10 -22.00
CA GLY A 699 -18.88 -5.88 -22.33
C GLY A 699 -17.95 -5.78 -21.12
N GLU A 700 -18.41 -6.18 -19.93
CA GLU A 700 -17.52 -6.42 -18.80
C GLU A 700 -16.95 -7.85 -18.82
N TYR A 701 -15.69 -8.00 -18.36
CA TYR A 701 -15.09 -9.31 -18.15
C TYR A 701 -14.03 -9.29 -17.05
N TRP A 702 -13.82 -10.46 -16.46
CA TRP A 702 -12.85 -10.70 -15.41
C TRP A 702 -11.75 -11.63 -15.90
N GLU A 703 -10.53 -11.45 -15.39
CA GLU A 703 -9.49 -12.47 -15.56
C GLU A 703 -9.85 -13.66 -14.68
N SER A 704 -9.80 -14.88 -15.23
CA SER A 704 -10.09 -16.08 -14.45
C SER A 704 -8.94 -16.40 -13.48
N ASP A 705 -9.17 -17.30 -12.52
CA ASP A 705 -8.26 -17.75 -11.43
C ASP A 705 -6.95 -18.41 -11.91
N GLY A 706 -6.25 -17.78 -12.86
CA GLY A 706 -5.00 -18.25 -13.45
C GLY A 706 -5.14 -19.38 -14.46
N ALA A 707 -6.33 -19.92 -14.71
CA ALA A 707 -6.56 -21.07 -15.61
C ALA A 707 -6.49 -20.72 -17.11
N ALA A 708 -6.74 -19.46 -17.47
CA ALA A 708 -6.66 -18.97 -18.85
C ALA A 708 -6.20 -17.51 -18.91
N GLU A 709 -5.67 -17.10 -20.06
CA GLU A 709 -5.41 -15.70 -20.41
C GLU A 709 -6.59 -15.18 -21.24
N ASN A 710 -7.23 -14.09 -20.81
CA ASN A 710 -8.36 -13.50 -21.51
C ASN A 710 -8.04 -12.11 -22.04
N ARG A 711 -8.26 -11.89 -23.33
CA ARG A 711 -8.18 -10.58 -23.96
C ARG A 711 -9.50 -10.24 -24.63
N MET A 712 -10.25 -9.35 -24.00
CA MET A 712 -11.51 -8.86 -24.55
C MET A 712 -11.36 -7.49 -25.18
N THR A 713 -12.08 -7.28 -26.27
CA THR A 713 -12.25 -5.99 -26.95
C THR A 713 -13.74 -5.74 -27.08
N VAL A 714 -14.17 -4.55 -26.68
CA VAL A 714 -15.56 -4.10 -26.76
C VAL A 714 -15.60 -2.87 -27.63
N ASN A 715 -16.48 -2.87 -28.62
CA ASN A 715 -16.76 -1.70 -29.44
C ASN A 715 -18.25 -1.39 -29.37
N PHE A 716 -18.60 -0.11 -29.45
CA PHE A 716 -19.99 0.34 -29.54
C PHE A 716 -20.28 0.68 -31.00
N GLY A 717 -21.20 -0.07 -31.62
CA GLY A 717 -21.66 0.13 -32.99
C GLY A 717 -22.80 1.15 -33.10
N ASP A 718 -23.28 1.37 -34.33
CA ASP A 718 -24.28 2.41 -34.64
C ASP A 718 -25.64 2.22 -33.93
N GLU A 719 -25.95 1.01 -33.49
CA GLU A 719 -27.19 0.69 -32.76
C GLU A 719 -27.15 1.07 -31.27
N PHE A 720 -25.95 1.34 -30.73
CA PHE A 720 -25.77 1.75 -29.35
C PHE A 720 -25.89 3.26 -29.23
N THR A 721 -26.96 3.74 -28.60
CA THR A 721 -27.15 5.16 -28.31
C THR A 721 -26.56 5.54 -26.96
N ASP A 722 -27.04 4.90 -25.90
CA ASP A 722 -26.55 5.07 -24.53
C ASP A 722 -26.96 3.87 -23.66
N TRP A 723 -26.46 3.85 -22.43
CA TRP A 723 -26.70 2.78 -21.47
C TRP A 723 -28.14 2.75 -20.90
N ASP A 724 -28.88 3.84 -20.98
CA ASP A 724 -30.27 3.87 -20.50
C ASP A 724 -31.20 3.26 -21.56
N ASP A 725 -30.99 3.57 -22.84
CA ASP A 725 -31.63 2.88 -23.97
C ASP A 725 -31.26 1.39 -24.03
N TRP A 726 -30.00 1.04 -23.74
CA TRP A 726 -29.56 -0.36 -23.59
C TRP A 726 -30.42 -1.13 -22.59
N LYS A 727 -30.62 -0.57 -21.38
CA LYS A 727 -31.42 -1.20 -20.33
C LYS A 727 -32.88 -1.37 -20.75
N GLU A 728 -33.47 -0.36 -21.38
CA GLU A 728 -34.86 -0.41 -21.82
C GLU A 728 -35.08 -1.42 -22.97
N LYS A 729 -34.17 -1.46 -23.95
CA LYS A 729 -34.16 -2.51 -24.99
C LYS A 729 -33.93 -3.90 -24.39
N GLY A 730 -33.07 -4.00 -23.38
CA GLY A 730 -32.84 -5.23 -22.61
C GLY A 730 -34.11 -5.75 -21.96
N LYS A 731 -34.90 -4.87 -21.31
CA LYS A 731 -36.21 -5.22 -20.73
C LYS A 731 -37.26 -5.55 -21.77
N ALA A 732 -37.21 -4.93 -22.95
CA ALA A 732 -38.13 -5.26 -24.06
C ALA A 732 -37.87 -6.65 -24.64
N GLY A 733 -36.65 -7.18 -24.46
CA GLY A 733 -36.21 -8.47 -24.96
C GLY A 733 -35.61 -8.37 -26.37
N TYR A 734 -34.58 -9.19 -26.63
CA TYR A 734 -33.83 -9.17 -27.88
C TYR A 734 -33.19 -10.53 -28.19
N ASP A 735 -32.98 -10.80 -29.47
CA ASP A 735 -32.33 -12.04 -29.92
C ASP A 735 -30.81 -11.89 -29.88
N CYS A 736 -30.15 -12.81 -29.19
CA CYS A 736 -28.71 -12.90 -29.03
C CYS A 736 -28.13 -13.97 -29.95
N THR A 737 -26.98 -13.68 -30.55
CA THR A 737 -26.15 -14.69 -31.22
C THR A 737 -24.72 -14.61 -30.70
N VAL A 738 -24.18 -15.76 -30.30
CA VAL A 738 -22.81 -15.92 -29.81
C VAL A 738 -22.10 -16.94 -30.67
N ASP A 739 -21.05 -16.50 -31.34
CA ASP A 739 -20.19 -17.33 -32.18
C ASP A 739 -18.93 -17.74 -31.41
N PHE A 740 -18.57 -19.02 -31.51
CA PHE A 740 -17.37 -19.60 -30.91
C PHE A 740 -16.49 -20.22 -31.99
N VAL A 741 -15.24 -19.74 -32.10
CA VAL A 741 -14.22 -20.33 -32.95
C VAL A 741 -13.12 -20.91 -32.07
N ARG A 742 -13.01 -22.25 -32.04
CA ARG A 742 -11.98 -22.97 -31.28
C ARG A 742 -10.84 -23.39 -32.21
N ASN A 743 -9.61 -23.08 -31.80
CA ASN A 743 -8.39 -23.56 -32.43
C ASN A 743 -7.41 -24.04 -31.34
N GLY A 744 -7.37 -25.36 -31.11
CA GLY A 744 -6.65 -25.96 -29.99
C GLY A 744 -7.14 -25.43 -28.64
N ASN A 745 -6.23 -24.80 -27.89
CA ASN A 745 -6.49 -24.22 -26.55
C ASN A 745 -6.92 -22.75 -26.60
N THR A 746 -7.14 -22.19 -27.81
CA THR A 746 -7.63 -20.81 -27.98
C THR A 746 -9.07 -20.83 -28.44
N ILE A 747 -9.92 -20.08 -27.73
CA ILE A 747 -11.33 -19.87 -28.07
C ILE A 747 -11.53 -18.39 -28.34
N VAL A 748 -12.08 -18.08 -29.51
CA VAL A 748 -12.53 -16.75 -29.85
C VAL A 748 -14.05 -16.73 -29.75
N THR A 749 -14.56 -15.95 -28.80
CA THR A 749 -16.00 -15.71 -28.62
C THR A 749 -16.34 -14.34 -29.21
N THR A 750 -17.31 -14.29 -30.11
CA THR A 750 -17.81 -13.02 -30.67
C THR A 750 -19.32 -12.93 -30.53
N THR A 751 -19.81 -11.76 -30.15
CA THR A 751 -21.24 -11.49 -30.07
C THR A 751 -21.52 -10.01 -30.31
N LYS A 752 -22.70 -9.71 -30.84
CA LYS A 752 -23.19 -8.35 -31.07
C LYS A 752 -24.61 -8.28 -30.53
N ASN A 753 -24.82 -7.48 -29.51
CA ASN A 753 -26.11 -7.37 -28.84
C ASN A 753 -26.40 -5.90 -28.63
N LEU A 754 -27.55 -5.40 -29.06
CA LEU A 754 -28.01 -4.02 -28.83
C LEU A 754 -26.92 -2.94 -29.05
N GLY A 755 -26.09 -3.11 -30.07
CA GLY A 755 -24.98 -2.21 -30.41
C GLY A 755 -23.68 -2.39 -29.61
N VAL A 756 -23.59 -3.31 -28.65
CA VAL A 756 -22.35 -3.69 -27.97
C VAL A 756 -21.73 -4.90 -28.69
N ASP A 757 -20.60 -4.66 -29.35
CA ASP A 757 -19.82 -5.65 -30.08
C ASP A 757 -18.69 -6.17 -29.20
N ILE A 758 -18.80 -7.44 -28.78
CA ILE A 758 -17.82 -8.09 -27.90
C ILE A 758 -17.02 -9.10 -28.68
N ARG A 759 -15.69 -9.03 -28.53
CA ARG A 759 -14.76 -10.06 -28.98
C ARG A 759 -13.85 -10.45 -27.84
N ASN A 760 -13.97 -11.67 -27.33
CA ASN A 760 -13.07 -12.22 -26.32
C ASN A 760 -12.16 -13.31 -26.91
N ILE A 761 -10.88 -13.26 -26.58
CA ILE A 761 -9.90 -14.30 -26.90
C ILE A 761 -9.49 -14.95 -25.58
N THR A 762 -9.91 -16.19 -25.37
CA THR A 762 -9.57 -17.02 -24.20
C THR A 762 -8.51 -18.04 -24.59
N LYS A 763 -7.33 -17.97 -23.98
CA LYS A 763 -6.24 -18.92 -24.17
C LYS A 763 -6.05 -19.76 -22.90
N VAL A 764 -6.45 -21.02 -22.96
CA VAL A 764 -6.35 -21.97 -21.85
C VAL A 764 -4.90 -22.44 -21.71
N LYS A 765 -4.38 -22.50 -20.47
CA LYS A 765 -2.96 -22.83 -20.22
C LYS A 765 -2.65 -24.33 -20.35
N ASP A 766 -3.63 -25.18 -20.06
CA ASP A 766 -3.51 -26.64 -20.17
C ASP A 766 -4.08 -27.15 -21.51
N ASP A 767 -3.64 -28.34 -21.96
CA ASP A 767 -4.16 -29.01 -23.16
C ASP A 767 -5.55 -29.63 -22.91
N ALA A 768 -6.50 -28.77 -22.56
CA ALA A 768 -7.85 -29.13 -22.17
C ALA A 768 -8.64 -29.61 -23.41
N GLN A 769 -8.76 -30.92 -23.57
CA GLN A 769 -9.56 -31.51 -24.65
C GLN A 769 -11.05 -31.13 -24.54
N ASN A 770 -11.57 -31.07 -23.31
CA ASN A 770 -12.96 -30.77 -23.03
C ASN A 770 -13.09 -29.33 -22.51
N ILE A 771 -13.86 -28.51 -23.22
CA ILE A 771 -14.24 -27.16 -22.79
C ILE A 771 -15.73 -27.03 -23.03
N TYR A 772 -16.45 -26.55 -22.02
CA TYR A 772 -17.89 -26.38 -22.05
C TYR A 772 -18.24 -24.89 -21.96
N VAL A 773 -19.40 -24.54 -22.50
CA VAL A 773 -20.01 -23.23 -22.36
C VAL A 773 -21.37 -23.37 -21.67
N ALA A 774 -21.63 -22.49 -20.70
CA ALA A 774 -22.94 -22.34 -20.08
C ALA A 774 -23.40 -20.88 -20.17
N LEU A 775 -24.72 -20.69 -20.21
CA LEU A 775 -25.35 -19.38 -20.12
C LEU A 775 -25.87 -19.14 -18.70
N THR A 776 -25.71 -17.92 -18.22
CA THR A 776 -26.26 -17.43 -16.95
C THR A 776 -26.47 -15.92 -17.07
N GLY A 777 -26.47 -15.17 -15.96
CA GLY A 777 -26.69 -13.73 -15.95
C GLY A 777 -26.86 -13.16 -14.55
N ASP A 778 -27.44 -11.96 -14.51
CA ASP A 778 -28.04 -11.36 -13.31
C ASP A 778 -29.32 -10.62 -13.74
N GLN A 779 -30.44 -10.86 -13.05
CA GLN A 779 -31.76 -10.34 -13.41
C GLN A 779 -32.11 -10.53 -14.90
N ALA A 780 -31.98 -11.75 -15.43
CA ALA A 780 -32.25 -12.03 -16.85
C ALA A 780 -33.04 -13.32 -17.06
N ALA A 781 -33.85 -13.36 -18.12
CA ALA A 781 -34.54 -14.54 -18.61
C ALA A 781 -33.98 -14.92 -19.98
N LEU A 782 -33.53 -16.17 -20.12
CA LEU A 782 -32.98 -16.71 -21.36
C LEU A 782 -33.91 -17.80 -21.89
N THR A 783 -34.40 -17.61 -23.10
CA THR A 783 -35.39 -18.49 -23.73
C THR A 783 -34.99 -18.90 -25.14
N ASN A 784 -35.61 -19.98 -25.64
CA ASN A 784 -35.38 -20.49 -26.99
C ASN A 784 -33.89 -20.74 -27.31
N ILE A 785 -33.16 -21.29 -26.33
CA ILE A 785 -31.71 -21.50 -26.42
C ILE A 785 -31.41 -22.65 -27.38
N ARG A 786 -30.70 -22.34 -28.47
CA ARG A 786 -30.30 -23.29 -29.51
C ARG A 786 -28.82 -23.19 -29.76
N TYR A 787 -28.18 -24.30 -30.06
CA TYR A 787 -26.81 -24.34 -30.54
C TYR A 787 -26.72 -25.16 -31.82
N LEU A 788 -25.83 -24.75 -32.72
CA LEU A 788 -25.54 -25.36 -34.03
C LEU A 788 -24.05 -25.72 -34.12
#